data_AF-A0A7V2CMP5-F1
#
_entry.id   AF-A0A7V2CMP5-F1
#
_cell.length_a   1.000
_cell.length_b   1.000
_cell.length_c   1.000
_cell.angle_alpha   90.00
_cell.angle_beta   90.00
_cell.angle_gamma   90.00
#
_symmetry.space_group_name_H-M   'P 1'
#
loop_
_entity.id
_entity.type
_entity.pdbx_description
1 polymer ?
#
loop_
_entity_poly.entity_id
_entity_poly.type
_entity_poly.pdbx_seq_one_letter_code
_entity_poly.pdbx_strand_id
1 'polypeptide(L)'
;MPRTSDDHLRPPNGPLNRASPRPFILLIYAGGASSASQVGEARIMHGRHTATFCFSLSAAVGALTGAASASAQPAANPPLEGCALTKSRLAALPGLPAAEPAATGIDELLTDTDVQSYFLQMEILPATDSVAATCTLSAVSRTDGLTQMTIRLRSNFTISSVTCNGSPTTYSRPGGSTVEMLIDLDRAYNLGEAFELAISYSGQPAALGFGSFVFGFHGGAEIVSSLSEPYYCYTWWPAKEDNADKATIDMHLTVPAGNVAVSNGLLEGVDNLSGGRLRYRWSSGYPTAPYLVFLSATNYVKWTRSYAHAGGNMPVEFYIYPEDDSPSNRQAWERCLTMLPVFRDIFGEYPFVDEKYGIYEFEFGGGMEHQTLTGQGTFSEWVTAHELGHSWWGDMITCETWHDIWLNEGFATYSEALWEERKPGSSGLPALFAAMNNRRPSAVSDTVYVYDTGNINRIFDYNYSYLKAGWVLHMLRRVLDDAAFFAALADYRAAYQYDSATTEDFKNAVEVSAGRELDWFFTEWVYEGGAPAYAWNWQNATVNGRNYLLVYLRQTQLSSYGVFIMPVDVRVTTALGTTTHVVWNDALVENFVLPLDAPATTVSLDPDKWILWTSRTTATFVPGGPVIVDAAPLPGEVLPGGASQASVTFHANVSASAAHFSVVGDAGGPQPFSYAYNSSTNTATLTFGGALPADAYTVTVSDAVTAGGKQLDGEIADPMSAASLPSGDGVPGGSAVYRFVVQGAGLPGDFDGDGDVDLSDFTVFQLCFDGSSNPPAATCPPGVDADLDGDGDVDLADFLIFQQNFTGSL
;
A
#
# COMPACT_ATOMS: atom_id res chain seq x y z
N MET A 1 46.27 -43.35 -14.37
CA MET A 1 47.59 -42.79 -14.73
C MET A 1 47.63 -42.57 -16.23
N PRO A 2 48.30 -41.53 -16.74
CA PRO A 2 48.86 -40.38 -16.02
C PRO A 2 48.41 -39.00 -16.59
N ARG A 3 48.10 -38.01 -15.73
CA ARG A 3 48.93 -36.94 -15.06
C ARG A 3 49.12 -35.71 -15.97
N THR A 4 49.03 -34.45 -15.51
CA THR A 4 49.62 -33.74 -14.33
C THR A 4 48.74 -32.52 -13.95
N SER A 5 48.37 -32.25 -12.68
CA SER A 5 49.03 -31.48 -11.57
C SER A 5 49.26 -29.98 -11.90
N ASP A 6 48.96 -28.96 -11.07
CA ASP A 6 49.24 -28.68 -9.64
C ASP A 6 48.10 -27.81 -9.02
N ASP A 7 47.59 -28.03 -7.80
CA ASP A 7 48.08 -27.64 -6.45
C ASP A 7 48.21 -26.12 -6.17
N HIS A 8 47.30 -25.55 -5.36
CA HIS A 8 47.59 -24.93 -4.03
C HIS A 8 46.60 -23.82 -3.54
N LEU A 9 46.21 -23.99 -2.26
CA LEU A 9 45.99 -22.99 -1.20
C LEU A 9 44.61 -22.29 -1.01
N ARG A 10 43.97 -22.64 0.12
CA ARG A 10 43.02 -21.80 0.89
C ARG A 10 43.72 -20.55 1.46
N PRO A 11 42.95 -19.49 1.72
CA PRO A 11 43.07 -18.74 2.97
C PRO A 11 41.69 -18.41 3.63
N PRO A 12 41.68 -17.85 4.86
CA PRO A 12 40.64 -18.06 5.88
C PRO A 12 39.63 -16.91 6.07
N ASN A 13 38.64 -17.18 6.92
CA ASN A 13 37.65 -16.25 7.48
C ASN A 13 38.26 -14.96 8.06
N GLY A 14 37.60 -13.84 7.77
CA GLY A 14 37.76 -12.52 8.40
C GLY A 14 36.51 -11.66 8.11
N PRO A 15 36.14 -10.72 9.00
CA PRO A 15 34.79 -10.15 9.07
C PRO A 15 34.55 -9.12 7.96
N LEU A 16 33.36 -9.17 7.35
CA LEU A 16 32.93 -8.21 6.33
C LEU A 16 32.48 -6.90 6.99
N ASN A 17 33.44 -6.00 7.18
CA ASN A 17 33.17 -4.58 7.33
C ASN A 17 32.94 -4.01 5.92
N ARG A 18 31.72 -3.58 5.57
CA ARG A 18 31.44 -2.87 4.31
C ARG A 18 30.75 -1.54 4.59
N ALA A 19 31.58 -0.50 4.75
CA ALA A 19 31.21 0.85 4.37
C ALA A 19 31.42 0.99 2.84
N SER A 20 30.35 1.31 2.10
CA SER A 20 30.43 1.63 0.67
C SER A 20 30.17 3.12 0.46
N PRO A 21 31.07 3.89 -0.15
CA PRO A 21 30.78 5.24 -0.61
C PRO A 21 30.14 5.19 -2.00
N ARG A 22 29.00 5.87 -2.17
CA ARG A 22 28.35 6.10 -3.48
C ARG A 22 28.98 7.32 -4.17
N PRO A 23 29.26 7.31 -5.49
CA PRO A 23 29.66 8.50 -6.21
C PRO A 23 28.42 9.31 -6.66
N PHE A 24 28.38 10.58 -6.28
CA PHE A 24 27.48 11.59 -6.85
C PHE A 24 28.05 12.07 -8.19
N ILE A 25 27.23 12.00 -9.26
CA ILE A 25 27.50 12.69 -10.53
C ILE A 25 26.82 14.06 -10.47
N LEU A 26 27.64 15.11 -10.42
CA LEU A 26 27.23 16.51 -10.47
C LEU A 26 27.40 17.00 -11.92
N LEU A 27 26.29 17.29 -12.60
CA LEU A 27 26.31 18.04 -13.86
C LEU A 27 26.43 19.54 -13.54
N ILE A 28 27.52 20.16 -14.02
CA ILE A 28 27.78 21.60 -13.95
C ILE A 28 27.41 22.20 -15.30
N TYR A 29 26.43 23.09 -15.33
CA TYR A 29 26.27 24.08 -16.41
C TYR A 29 26.92 25.39 -15.99
N ALA A 30 27.89 25.85 -16.78
CA ALA A 30 28.58 27.12 -16.61
C ALA A 30 27.84 28.23 -17.37
N GLY A 31 27.60 29.37 -16.71
CA GLY A 31 27.05 30.56 -17.36
C GLY A 31 27.17 31.84 -16.53
N GLY A 32 28.20 32.64 -16.84
CA GLY A 32 28.13 34.10 -16.87
C GLY A 32 28.06 34.90 -15.55
N ALA A 33 29.21 35.42 -15.13
CA ALA A 33 29.32 36.44 -14.08
C ALA A 33 28.86 37.84 -14.55
N SER A 34 28.13 38.56 -13.69
CA SER A 34 28.34 40.01 -13.51
C SER A 34 27.91 40.47 -12.11
N SER A 35 28.68 41.40 -11.58
CA SER A 35 28.76 41.84 -10.18
C SER A 35 27.78 42.96 -9.82
N ALA A 36 27.13 42.89 -8.65
CA ALA A 36 26.88 44.05 -7.77
C ALA A 36 26.42 43.59 -6.38
N SER A 37 27.09 44.10 -5.35
CA SER A 37 26.76 43.92 -3.93
C SER A 37 25.50 44.70 -3.54
N GLN A 38 24.56 44.09 -2.80
CA GLN A 38 23.94 44.71 -1.62
C GLN A 38 23.08 43.71 -0.83
N VAL A 39 23.12 43.90 0.49
CA VAL A 39 22.40 43.21 1.56
C VAL A 39 20.89 43.36 1.37
N GLY A 40 20.12 42.27 1.51
CA GLY A 40 18.65 42.31 1.45
C GLY A 40 18.01 41.00 1.89
N GLU A 41 17.14 41.11 2.88
CA GLU A 41 16.32 40.07 3.51
C GLU A 41 15.52 39.24 2.48
N ALA A 42 15.51 37.92 2.64
CA ALA A 42 14.66 37.02 1.86
C ALA A 42 13.21 37.09 2.37
N ARG A 43 12.37 37.82 1.63
CA ARG A 43 10.90 37.67 1.66
C ARG A 43 10.50 36.65 0.60
N ILE A 44 9.94 35.53 1.02
CA ILE A 44 9.16 34.65 0.13
C ILE A 44 7.74 35.23 0.07
N MET A 45 7.36 35.70 -1.11
CA MET A 45 5.98 36.12 -1.40
C MET A 45 5.10 34.88 -1.58
N HIS A 46 4.15 34.70 -0.65
CA HIS A 46 2.88 34.05 -0.95
C HIS A 46 1.86 35.15 -1.27
N GLY A 47 1.11 34.97 -2.35
CA GLY A 47 -0.09 35.73 -2.65
C GLY A 47 -0.99 34.86 -3.52
N ARG A 48 -2.32 34.87 -3.41
CA ARG A 48 -3.32 35.47 -2.51
C ARG A 48 -4.50 34.48 -2.57
N HIS A 49 -5.35 34.34 -1.56
CA HIS A 49 -6.57 35.14 -1.48
C HIS A 49 -6.99 35.41 -0.03
N THR A 50 -7.15 36.70 0.24
CA THR A 50 -7.64 37.35 1.44
C THR A 50 -9.14 37.14 1.66
N ALA A 51 -9.51 36.80 2.90
CA ALA A 51 -10.78 37.20 3.50
C ALA A 51 -10.51 37.78 4.90
N THR A 52 -10.86 39.06 5.09
CA THR A 52 -10.67 39.83 6.32
C THR A 52 -11.90 39.70 7.20
N PHE A 53 -11.73 39.30 8.47
CA PHE A 53 -12.69 39.60 9.54
C PHE A 53 -11.93 40.06 10.79
N CYS A 54 -12.14 41.31 11.20
CA CYS A 54 -11.71 41.87 12.48
C CYS A 54 -12.77 41.56 13.54
N PHE A 55 -12.36 41.10 14.73
CA PHE A 55 -13.12 41.37 15.95
C PHE A 55 -12.22 41.75 17.12
N SER A 56 -12.61 42.87 17.74
CA SER A 56 -12.01 43.54 18.89
C SER A 56 -12.38 42.85 20.20
N LEU A 57 -11.42 42.77 21.12
CA LEU A 57 -11.57 42.29 22.49
C LEU A 57 -12.28 43.34 23.36
N SER A 58 -13.27 42.94 24.17
CA SER A 58 -13.71 43.70 25.35
C SER A 58 -14.28 42.76 26.41
N ALA A 59 -13.75 42.92 27.62
CA ALA A 59 -14.09 42.16 28.82
C ALA A 59 -15.27 42.77 29.58
N ALA A 60 -16.12 41.94 30.19
CA ALA A 60 -16.95 42.33 31.34
C ALA A 60 -17.36 41.10 32.18
N VAL A 61 -17.26 41.28 33.50
CA VAL A 61 -17.57 40.34 34.58
C VAL A 61 -19.03 40.52 35.02
N GLY A 62 -19.72 39.44 35.41
CA GLY A 62 -20.99 39.52 36.15
C GLY A 62 -21.61 38.16 36.46
N ALA A 63 -21.71 37.82 37.76
CA ALA A 63 -22.29 36.59 38.30
C ALA A 63 -23.79 36.70 38.59
N LEU A 64 -24.56 35.61 38.45
CA LEU A 64 -25.45 34.98 39.46
C LEU A 64 -26.61 34.13 38.86
N THR A 65 -26.69 32.88 39.36
CA THR A 65 -27.87 32.04 39.67
C THR A 65 -28.87 31.58 38.59
N GLY A 66 -29.09 30.24 38.51
CA GLY A 66 -30.41 29.67 38.24
C GLY A 66 -30.50 28.47 37.28
N ALA A 67 -30.48 27.25 37.84
CA ALA A 67 -31.08 25.98 37.43
C ALA A 67 -31.44 25.62 35.95
N ALA A 68 -30.90 24.46 35.54
CA ALA A 68 -31.51 23.35 34.78
C ALA A 68 -31.93 23.55 33.31
N SER A 69 -31.21 22.90 32.39
CA SER A 69 -31.64 21.68 31.65
C SER A 69 -30.74 21.42 30.42
N ALA A 70 -30.63 20.15 30.05
CA ALA A 70 -29.68 19.60 29.09
C ALA A 70 -29.88 20.06 27.64
N SER A 71 -28.78 20.32 26.93
CA SER A 71 -28.60 19.98 25.52
C SER A 71 -27.10 19.95 25.19
N ALA A 72 -26.65 18.82 24.67
CA ALA A 72 -25.31 18.65 24.12
C ALA A 72 -25.31 19.12 22.66
N GLN A 73 -24.36 19.97 22.30
CA GLN A 73 -23.95 20.19 20.92
C GLN A 73 -22.41 20.15 20.84
N PRO A 74 -21.88 19.76 19.67
CA PRO A 74 -20.64 19.01 19.53
C PRO A 74 -19.40 19.90 19.56
N ALA A 75 -18.33 19.42 20.19
CA ALA A 75 -17.02 20.04 20.11
C ALA A 75 -16.46 19.84 18.71
N ALA A 76 -15.99 20.93 18.13
CA ALA A 76 -15.37 21.02 16.82
C ALA A 76 -14.04 20.25 16.75
N ASN A 77 -13.78 19.63 15.59
CA ASN A 77 -12.50 19.04 15.22
C ASN A 77 -11.40 20.11 15.25
N PRO A 78 -10.23 19.85 15.86
CA PRO A 78 -9.05 20.68 15.63
C PRO A 78 -8.40 20.33 14.27
N PRO A 79 -7.71 21.28 13.62
CA PRO A 79 -7.16 21.13 12.28
C PRO A 79 -5.87 20.28 12.26
N LEU A 80 -5.74 19.50 11.19
CA LEU A 80 -4.57 18.74 10.77
C LEU A 80 -3.51 19.68 10.17
N GLU A 81 -2.43 19.98 10.90
CA GLU A 81 -1.14 20.43 10.36
C GLU A 81 -0.02 20.12 11.39
N GLY A 82 1.02 19.37 10.99
CA GLY A 82 2.28 19.34 11.75
C GLY A 82 3.06 18.02 11.74
N CYS A 83 3.88 17.83 10.71
CA CYS A 83 4.93 16.80 10.64
C CYS A 83 6.06 17.06 11.69
N ALA A 84 6.54 16.00 12.33
CA ALA A 84 7.75 15.85 13.15
C ALA A 84 7.83 16.48 14.57
N LEU A 85 8.29 15.63 15.53
CA LEU A 85 8.73 15.89 16.92
C LEU A 85 7.59 15.93 17.96
N THR A 86 7.38 14.87 18.74
CA THR A 86 8.28 14.51 19.86
C THR A 86 8.47 13.01 20.05
N LYS A 87 9.74 12.60 19.96
CA LYS A 87 10.32 11.41 20.60
C LYS A 87 10.07 11.41 22.12
N SER A 88 9.99 10.20 22.68
CA SER A 88 10.19 9.84 24.08
C SER A 88 9.33 10.58 25.13
N ARG A 89 8.25 9.92 25.54
CA ARG A 89 7.89 9.85 26.96
C ARG A 89 7.46 8.43 27.32
N LEU A 90 8.42 7.64 27.77
CA LEU A 90 8.17 6.58 28.73
C LEU A 90 7.44 7.16 29.95
N ALA A 91 6.33 6.54 30.34
CA ALA A 91 5.98 6.17 31.71
C ALA A 91 4.48 5.79 31.75
N ALA A 92 4.23 4.55 32.13
CA ALA A 92 2.92 3.90 32.28
C ALA A 92 2.17 3.65 30.97
N LEU A 93 2.28 2.43 30.44
CA LEU A 93 1.22 1.79 29.66
C LEU A 93 0.03 1.58 30.61
N PRO A 94 -1.05 2.40 30.58
CA PRO A 94 -2.22 2.16 31.40
C PRO A 94 -3.15 1.28 30.58
N GLY A 95 -3.09 -0.04 30.74
CA GLY A 95 -4.06 -0.88 30.02
C GLY A 95 -3.87 -2.38 29.90
N LEU A 96 -2.84 -3.02 30.46
CA LEU A 96 -2.79 -4.51 30.44
C LEU A 96 -4.07 -5.08 31.11
N PRO A 97 -4.89 -5.92 30.44
CA PRO A 97 -6.07 -6.48 31.06
C PRO A 97 -5.66 -7.51 32.12
N ALA A 98 -6.22 -7.34 33.33
CA ALA A 98 -6.10 -8.20 34.51
C ALA A 98 -4.69 -8.32 35.16
N ALA A 99 -4.33 -7.28 35.92
CA ALA A 99 -3.68 -7.34 37.24
C ALA A 99 -2.22 -7.86 37.35
N GLU A 100 -1.29 -7.25 36.62
CA GLU A 100 0.11 -7.17 37.10
C GLU A 100 0.54 -5.68 37.06
N PRO A 101 1.11 -5.14 38.14
CA PRO A 101 1.51 -3.74 38.17
C PRO A 101 2.66 -3.51 37.17
N ALA A 102 2.50 -2.52 36.28
CA ALA A 102 3.60 -1.99 35.48
C ALA A 102 4.39 -0.97 36.30
N ALA A 103 5.71 -1.01 36.20
CA ALA A 103 6.60 -0.04 36.85
C ALA A 103 6.39 1.40 36.33
N THR A 104 6.58 2.38 37.22
CA THR A 104 6.71 3.80 36.88
C THR A 104 8.11 4.28 37.29
N GLY A 105 8.66 5.27 36.58
CA GLY A 105 10.00 5.80 36.88
C GLY A 105 11.15 4.91 36.40
N ILE A 106 11.01 4.28 35.22
CA ILE A 106 12.11 3.66 34.50
C ILE A 106 12.78 4.75 33.66
N ASP A 107 14.08 4.98 33.89
CA ASP A 107 14.85 6.03 33.22
C ASP A 107 15.32 5.62 31.81
N GLU A 108 15.51 4.32 31.57
CA GLU A 108 15.88 3.76 30.26
C GLU A 108 14.69 3.73 29.31
N LEU A 109 14.85 4.28 28.11
CA LEU A 109 13.89 4.11 27.02
C LEU A 109 14.08 2.73 26.35
N LEU A 110 13.00 2.11 25.85
CA LEU A 110 13.13 0.85 25.08
C LEU A 110 14.14 0.98 23.92
N THR A 111 14.27 2.17 23.32
CA THR A 111 15.22 2.46 22.24
C THR A 111 16.68 2.59 22.68
N ASP A 112 16.98 2.59 23.98
CA ASP A 112 18.35 2.78 24.50
C ASP A 112 19.20 1.50 24.39
N THR A 113 18.57 0.36 24.10
CA THR A 113 19.23 -0.92 23.87
C THR A 113 18.68 -1.61 22.63
N ASP A 114 19.52 -2.45 22.04
CA ASP A 114 19.25 -3.24 20.83
C ASP A 114 19.76 -4.66 21.08
N VAL A 115 18.84 -5.62 21.24
CA VAL A 115 19.19 -7.00 21.58
C VAL A 115 19.58 -7.76 20.32
N GLN A 116 20.80 -8.26 20.28
CA GLN A 116 21.34 -8.93 19.10
C GLN A 116 20.97 -10.42 19.08
N SER A 117 20.98 -11.08 20.24
CA SER A 117 20.75 -12.51 20.32
C SER A 117 20.25 -12.95 21.69
N TYR A 118 19.40 -13.97 21.72
CA TYR A 118 19.03 -14.72 22.92
C TYR A 118 19.56 -16.15 22.86
N PHE A 119 20.00 -16.66 24.01
CA PHE A 119 20.28 -18.07 24.23
C PHE A 119 19.52 -18.55 25.47
N LEU A 120 18.45 -19.31 25.25
CA LEU A 120 17.58 -19.82 26.29
C LEU A 120 17.83 -21.31 26.53
N GLN A 121 18.36 -21.62 27.71
CA GLN A 121 18.47 -22.99 28.19
C GLN A 121 17.34 -23.23 29.20
N MET A 122 16.42 -24.14 28.90
CA MET A 122 15.25 -24.37 29.74
C MET A 122 15.04 -25.87 29.97
N GLU A 123 14.89 -26.26 31.23
CA GLU A 123 14.38 -27.57 31.63
C GLU A 123 12.92 -27.45 32.03
N ILE A 124 12.07 -28.21 31.35
CA ILE A 124 10.64 -28.30 31.59
C ILE A 124 10.40 -29.43 32.59
N LEU A 125 9.65 -29.15 33.66
CA LEU A 125 9.40 -30.08 34.78
C LEU A 125 7.89 -30.34 34.94
N PRO A 126 7.28 -31.20 34.08
CA PRO A 126 5.83 -31.44 34.08
C PRO A 126 5.26 -31.91 35.42
N ALA A 127 6.01 -32.68 36.20
CA ALA A 127 5.56 -33.16 37.51
C ALA A 127 5.26 -32.05 38.54
N THR A 128 5.65 -30.81 38.26
CA THR A 128 5.50 -29.64 39.15
C THR A 128 4.97 -28.41 38.43
N ASP A 129 4.60 -28.54 37.15
CA ASP A 129 4.23 -27.43 36.26
C ASP A 129 5.23 -26.25 36.33
N SER A 130 6.53 -26.57 36.34
CA SER A 130 7.59 -25.59 36.55
C SER A 130 8.70 -25.67 35.52
N VAL A 131 9.51 -24.63 35.45
CA VAL A 131 10.71 -24.55 34.63
C VAL A 131 11.92 -24.17 35.47
N ALA A 132 13.08 -24.62 35.04
CA ALA A 132 14.38 -24.11 35.50
C ALA A 132 15.17 -23.70 34.26
N ALA A 133 15.59 -22.43 34.20
CA ALA A 133 16.13 -21.87 32.98
C ALA A 133 17.25 -20.86 33.21
N THR A 134 18.04 -20.62 32.17
CA THR A 134 18.97 -19.51 32.06
C THR A 134 18.80 -18.87 30.70
N CYS A 135 18.45 -17.59 30.69
CA CYS A 135 18.42 -16.77 29.49
C CYS A 135 19.69 -15.93 29.44
N THR A 136 20.48 -16.07 28.39
CA THR A 136 21.64 -15.21 28.11
C THR A 136 21.28 -14.34 26.92
N LEU A 137 21.46 -13.03 27.02
CA LEU A 137 21.22 -12.10 25.91
C LEU A 137 22.45 -11.24 25.68
N SER A 138 22.76 -10.98 24.40
CA SER A 138 23.75 -9.99 23.99
C SER A 138 23.03 -8.75 23.51
N ALA A 139 23.40 -7.57 24.00
CA ALA A 139 22.79 -6.31 23.62
C ALA A 139 23.86 -5.26 23.30
N VAL A 140 23.48 -4.28 22.49
CA VAL A 140 24.29 -3.10 22.14
C VAL A 140 23.62 -1.86 22.73
N SER A 141 24.42 -0.99 23.34
CA SER A 141 23.92 0.31 23.82
C SER A 141 23.67 1.27 22.65
N ARG A 142 22.51 1.93 22.66
CA ARG A 142 22.09 2.92 21.66
C ARG A 142 22.19 4.35 22.17
N THR A 143 22.79 4.54 23.34
CA THR A 143 22.97 5.83 24.01
C THR A 143 24.32 5.89 24.74
N ASP A 144 24.74 7.08 25.16
CA ASP A 144 25.95 7.23 25.97
C ASP A 144 25.63 7.11 27.47
N GLY A 145 26.51 6.45 28.22
CA GLY A 145 26.39 6.35 29.67
C GLY A 145 25.28 5.42 30.18
N LEU A 146 24.87 4.42 29.40
CA LEU A 146 23.89 3.42 29.81
C LEU A 146 24.41 2.61 31.01
N THR A 147 23.67 2.59 32.11
CA THR A 147 24.06 1.88 33.34
C THR A 147 23.09 0.79 33.77
N GLN A 148 21.91 0.70 33.14
CA GLN A 148 20.87 -0.27 33.45
C GLN A 148 20.18 -0.74 32.17
N MET A 149 19.66 -1.96 32.18
CA MET A 149 18.78 -2.50 31.13
C MET A 149 17.53 -3.12 31.75
N THR A 150 16.38 -2.91 31.12
CA THR A 150 15.07 -3.36 31.54
C THR A 150 14.67 -4.62 30.76
N ILE A 151 14.40 -5.69 31.49
CA ILE A 151 13.89 -6.95 30.95
C ILE A 151 12.57 -7.27 31.65
N ARG A 152 11.61 -7.87 30.94
CA ARG A 152 10.34 -8.30 31.54
C ARG A 152 10.41 -9.78 31.88
N LEU A 153 10.12 -10.10 33.13
CA LEU A 153 9.88 -11.47 33.61
C LEU A 153 8.99 -11.38 34.85
N ARG A 154 7.96 -12.22 34.93
CA ARG A 154 7.01 -12.20 36.05
C ARG A 154 7.71 -12.40 37.41
N SER A 155 7.23 -11.72 38.44
CA SER A 155 7.86 -11.71 39.77
C SER A 155 7.70 -13.01 40.57
N ASN A 156 6.92 -13.97 40.09
CA ASN A 156 6.75 -15.28 40.72
C ASN A 156 7.95 -16.22 40.50
N PHE A 157 8.81 -15.92 39.51
CA PHE A 157 10.04 -16.65 39.30
C PHE A 157 11.09 -16.29 40.36
N THR A 158 11.76 -17.32 40.88
CA THR A 158 12.92 -17.17 41.74
C THR A 158 14.14 -16.94 40.87
N ILE A 159 14.76 -15.78 40.99
CA ILE A 159 16.04 -15.48 40.34
C ILE A 159 17.17 -16.03 41.22
N SER A 160 17.97 -16.95 40.70
CA SER A 160 19.10 -17.54 41.41
C SER A 160 20.42 -16.83 41.10
N SER A 161 20.54 -16.20 39.94
CA SER A 161 21.72 -15.44 39.53
C SER A 161 21.37 -14.42 38.44
N VAL A 162 22.01 -13.25 38.50
CA VAL A 162 22.10 -12.29 37.40
C VAL A 162 23.56 -11.92 37.22
N THR A 163 24.07 -12.00 35.99
CA THR A 163 25.43 -11.57 35.66
C THR A 163 25.43 -10.60 34.48
N CYS A 164 26.41 -9.69 34.48
CA CYS A 164 26.77 -8.85 33.34
C CYS A 164 28.22 -9.20 32.96
N ASN A 165 28.45 -9.63 31.72
CA ASN A 165 29.74 -10.15 31.23
C ASN A 165 30.38 -11.20 32.15
N GLY A 166 29.55 -12.10 32.70
CA GLY A 166 29.97 -13.13 33.66
C GLY A 166 30.25 -12.65 35.08
N SER A 167 30.24 -11.34 35.35
CA SER A 167 30.37 -10.79 36.70
C SER A 167 29.00 -10.70 37.38
N PRO A 168 28.85 -11.13 38.65
CA PRO A 168 27.60 -10.97 39.38
C PRO A 168 27.16 -9.50 39.43
N THR A 169 25.88 -9.26 39.17
CA THR A 169 25.27 -7.92 39.26
C THR A 169 23.95 -7.98 40.04
N THR A 170 23.38 -6.82 40.33
CA THR A 170 22.11 -6.66 41.01
C THR A 170 20.99 -6.37 40.04
N TYR A 171 19.77 -6.65 40.47
CA TYR A 171 18.56 -6.23 39.78
C TYR A 171 17.58 -5.66 40.81
N SER A 172 16.64 -4.85 40.33
CA SER A 172 15.52 -4.34 41.12
C SER A 172 14.21 -4.46 40.35
N ARG A 173 13.10 -4.51 41.09
CA ARG A 173 11.74 -4.41 40.54
C ARG A 173 11.11 -3.13 41.07
N PRO A 174 10.88 -2.10 40.25
CA PRO A 174 10.27 -0.86 40.71
C PRO A 174 8.88 -1.20 41.26
N GLY A 175 8.55 -0.78 42.48
CA GLY A 175 7.28 -1.17 43.14
C GLY A 175 7.25 -2.58 43.75
N GLY A 176 8.35 -3.35 43.67
CA GLY A 176 8.58 -4.59 44.41
C GLY A 176 7.96 -5.88 43.81
N SER A 177 6.90 -5.77 43.02
CA SER A 177 6.18 -6.92 42.44
C SER A 177 5.73 -6.69 40.99
N THR A 178 6.46 -5.87 40.24
CA THR A 178 6.19 -5.59 38.82
C THR A 178 6.84 -6.63 37.91
N VAL A 179 6.41 -6.70 36.65
CA VAL A 179 7.02 -7.61 35.65
C VAL A 179 8.35 -7.06 35.12
N GLU A 180 8.58 -5.76 35.24
CA GLU A 180 9.83 -5.11 34.85
C GLU A 180 10.95 -5.42 35.86
N MET A 181 12.09 -5.87 35.34
CA MET A 181 13.35 -6.06 36.04
C MET A 181 14.39 -5.08 35.49
N LEU A 182 14.84 -4.15 36.33
CA LEU A 182 15.97 -3.28 35.99
C LEU A 182 17.25 -3.97 36.47
N ILE A 183 18.11 -4.31 35.53
CA ILE A 183 19.38 -4.99 35.79
C ILE A 183 20.50 -3.95 35.74
N ASP A 184 21.30 -3.87 36.79
CA ASP A 184 22.48 -3.01 36.83
C ASP A 184 23.56 -3.57 35.89
N LEU A 185 24.13 -2.72 35.05
CA LEU A 185 25.29 -3.08 34.23
C LEU A 185 26.58 -2.98 35.06
N ASP A 186 27.59 -3.77 34.70
CA ASP A 186 28.88 -3.83 35.41
C ASP A 186 29.67 -2.50 35.35
N ARG A 187 29.35 -1.64 34.37
CA ARG A 187 29.86 -0.29 34.17
C ARG A 187 28.88 0.51 33.31
N ALA A 188 29.19 1.79 33.09
CA ALA A 188 28.52 2.56 32.05
C ALA A 188 28.98 2.10 30.64
N TYR A 189 28.03 1.96 29.72
CA TYR A 189 28.23 1.65 28.30
C TYR A 189 27.93 2.87 27.45
N ASN A 190 28.77 3.14 26.46
CA ASN A 190 28.55 4.19 25.47
C ASN A 190 27.95 3.65 24.19
N LEU A 191 27.50 4.56 23.32
CA LEU A 191 26.88 4.22 22.04
C LEU A 191 27.74 3.21 21.25
N GLY A 192 27.12 2.09 20.88
CA GLY A 192 27.75 1.02 20.11
C GLY A 192 28.57 0.01 20.92
N GLU A 193 28.73 0.19 22.23
CA GLU A 193 29.35 -0.84 23.08
C GLU A 193 28.37 -1.98 23.35
N ALA A 194 28.87 -3.22 23.27
CA ALA A 194 28.10 -4.43 23.54
C ALA A 194 28.33 -4.96 24.96
N PHE A 195 27.31 -5.62 25.51
CA PHE A 195 27.36 -6.33 26.78
C PHE A 195 26.49 -7.58 26.76
N GLU A 196 26.79 -8.53 27.64
CA GLU A 196 26.01 -9.76 27.82
C GLU A 196 25.35 -9.76 29.21
N LEU A 197 24.06 -10.11 29.27
CA LEU A 197 23.36 -10.40 30.51
C LEU A 197 22.96 -11.86 30.57
N ALA A 198 23.16 -12.52 31.71
CA ALA A 198 22.62 -13.85 31.96
C ALA A 198 21.74 -13.87 33.20
N ILE A 199 20.53 -14.41 33.06
CA ILE A 199 19.49 -14.45 34.09
C ILE A 199 19.13 -15.92 34.31
N SER A 200 19.51 -16.46 35.47
CA SER A 200 19.12 -17.81 35.90
C SER A 200 17.91 -17.74 36.81
N TYR A 201 16.86 -18.49 36.46
CA TYR A 201 15.58 -18.43 37.15
C TYR A 201 14.86 -19.79 37.20
N SER A 202 13.97 -19.96 38.16
CA SER A 202 13.09 -21.12 38.23
C SER A 202 11.75 -20.79 38.88
N GLY A 203 10.71 -21.55 38.54
CA GLY A 203 9.37 -21.32 39.04
C GLY A 203 8.31 -21.82 38.07
N GLN A 204 7.04 -21.54 38.39
CA GLN A 204 5.91 -21.91 37.55
C GLN A 204 5.63 -20.80 36.53
N PRO A 205 5.64 -21.08 35.22
CA PRO A 205 5.09 -20.18 34.23
C PRO A 205 3.62 -19.85 34.49
N ALA A 206 3.10 -18.83 33.81
CA ALA A 206 1.71 -18.42 33.92
C ALA A 206 0.96 -18.66 32.61
N ALA A 207 -0.23 -19.25 32.70
CA ALA A 207 -1.20 -19.26 31.61
C ALA A 207 -2.06 -17.99 31.68
N LEU A 208 -1.61 -16.92 31.03
CA LEU A 208 -2.35 -15.67 30.87
C LEU A 208 -2.77 -15.48 29.40
N GLY A 209 -3.65 -14.51 29.13
CA GLY A 209 -4.09 -14.23 27.77
C GLY A 209 -4.65 -15.45 27.05
N PHE A 210 -4.10 -15.75 25.89
CA PHE A 210 -4.44 -16.92 25.06
C PHE A 210 -3.83 -18.25 25.54
N GLY A 211 -3.47 -18.35 26.82
CA GLY A 211 -2.80 -19.53 27.37
C GLY A 211 -1.29 -19.46 27.17
N SER A 212 -0.68 -18.35 27.57
CA SER A 212 0.69 -17.99 27.18
C SER A 212 1.78 -19.00 27.51
N PHE A 213 1.60 -19.79 28.56
CA PHE A 213 2.37 -21.00 28.81
C PHE A 213 1.49 -22.00 29.56
N VAL A 214 1.19 -23.13 28.94
CA VAL A 214 0.24 -24.12 29.44
C VAL A 214 0.95 -25.46 29.67
N PHE A 215 0.68 -26.06 30.83
CA PHE A 215 0.85 -27.49 31.07
C PHE A 215 -0.53 -28.14 30.95
N GLY A 216 -0.67 -29.06 30.00
CA GLY A 216 -1.94 -29.59 29.57
C GLY A 216 -1.89 -31.07 29.21
N PHE A 217 -2.96 -31.54 28.58
CA PHE A 217 -3.07 -32.93 28.12
C PHE A 217 -3.80 -33.02 26.77
N HIS A 218 -3.33 -33.90 25.89
CA HIS A 218 -4.05 -34.33 24.69
C HIS A 218 -3.99 -35.87 24.59
N GLY A 219 -5.09 -36.53 24.23
CA GLY A 219 -5.09 -38.00 24.09
C GLY A 219 -4.68 -38.78 25.35
N GLY A 220 -4.63 -38.13 26.53
CA GLY A 220 -4.09 -38.68 27.77
C GLY A 220 -2.57 -38.54 27.97
N ALA A 221 -1.84 -37.92 27.03
CA ALA A 221 -0.43 -37.56 27.14
C ALA A 221 -0.26 -36.11 27.64
N GLU A 222 0.82 -35.85 28.39
CA GLU A 222 1.18 -34.50 28.87
C GLU A 222 1.74 -33.64 27.74
N ILE A 223 1.31 -32.39 27.66
CA ILE A 223 1.86 -31.38 26.75
C ILE A 223 2.26 -30.13 27.51
N VAL A 224 3.30 -29.48 27.00
CA VAL A 224 3.64 -28.10 27.34
C VAL A 224 3.65 -27.28 26.07
N SER A 225 3.00 -26.12 26.08
CA SER A 225 2.92 -25.22 24.92
C SER A 225 3.02 -23.76 25.37
N SER A 226 3.52 -22.87 24.50
CA SER A 226 3.60 -21.42 24.74
C SER A 226 2.99 -20.60 23.61
N LEU A 227 2.50 -19.39 23.93
CA LEU A 227 1.98 -18.39 22.99
C LEU A 227 2.22 -16.99 23.59
N SER A 228 3.18 -16.22 23.05
CA SER A 228 3.60 -14.98 23.70
C SER A 228 2.85 -13.73 23.21
N GLU A 229 2.08 -13.82 22.13
CA GLU A 229 1.31 -12.72 21.58
C GLU A 229 0.15 -12.25 22.50
N PRO A 230 -0.08 -10.93 22.69
CA PRO A 230 0.74 -9.80 22.24
C PRO A 230 1.84 -9.37 23.23
N TYR A 231 1.65 -9.65 24.53
CA TYR A 231 2.46 -9.09 25.62
C TYR A 231 2.85 -10.13 26.67
N TYR A 232 2.95 -11.41 26.31
CA TYR A 232 3.03 -12.49 27.28
C TYR A 232 4.37 -13.24 27.34
N CYS A 233 5.43 -12.70 26.74
CA CYS A 233 6.78 -13.28 26.86
C CYS A 233 7.19 -13.44 28.33
N TYR A 234 6.92 -12.40 29.13
CA TYR A 234 7.30 -12.31 30.54
C TYR A 234 6.71 -13.43 31.42
N THR A 235 5.71 -14.16 30.91
CA THR A 235 5.04 -15.26 31.64
C THR A 235 5.89 -16.51 31.75
N TRP A 236 6.92 -16.66 30.93
CA TRP A 236 7.76 -17.86 30.90
C TRP A 236 9.24 -17.61 30.64
N TRP A 237 9.62 -16.50 30.02
CA TRP A 237 11.03 -16.16 29.76
C TRP A 237 11.35 -14.67 29.89
N PRO A 238 12.61 -14.31 30.22
CA PRO A 238 13.04 -12.92 30.30
C PRO A 238 13.27 -12.37 28.90
N ALA A 239 12.51 -11.34 28.50
CA ALA A 239 12.63 -10.69 27.20
C ALA A 239 12.55 -9.17 27.31
N LYS A 240 13.23 -8.47 26.38
CA LYS A 240 12.86 -7.09 26.04
C LYS A 240 11.68 -7.19 25.08
N GLU A 241 10.47 -6.98 25.61
CA GLU A 241 9.23 -7.19 24.86
C GLU A 241 8.91 -5.96 24.00
N ASP A 242 9.48 -5.95 22.80
CA ASP A 242 9.38 -4.89 21.79
C ASP A 242 9.38 -5.55 20.40
N ASN A 243 8.35 -5.31 19.59
CA ASN A 243 8.20 -5.96 18.28
C ASN A 243 9.23 -5.45 17.25
N ALA A 244 9.81 -4.27 17.49
CA ALA A 244 10.83 -3.67 16.66
C ALA A 244 12.25 -4.18 16.98
N ASP A 245 12.48 -4.69 18.18
CA ASP A 245 13.78 -5.23 18.60
C ASP A 245 13.87 -6.74 18.31
N LYS A 246 14.11 -7.06 17.04
CA LYS A 246 14.28 -8.45 16.58
C LYS A 246 15.70 -8.94 16.84
N ALA A 247 15.80 -10.16 17.35
CA ALA A 247 17.08 -10.80 17.68
C ALA A 247 17.16 -12.22 17.10
N THR A 248 18.37 -12.75 16.92
CA THR A 248 18.54 -14.20 16.67
C THR A 248 18.28 -15.00 17.94
N ILE A 249 17.93 -16.28 17.82
CA ILE A 249 17.60 -17.08 19.00
C ILE A 249 18.11 -18.52 18.93
N ASP A 250 18.76 -18.93 20.01
CA ASP A 250 19.14 -20.32 20.29
C ASP A 250 18.32 -20.85 21.48
N MET A 251 17.73 -22.03 21.34
CA MET A 251 16.91 -22.66 22.39
C MET A 251 17.36 -24.09 22.67
N HIS A 252 17.78 -24.33 23.92
CA HIS A 252 18.10 -25.66 24.43
C HIS A 252 17.02 -26.12 25.39
N LEU A 253 16.12 -26.96 24.89
CA LEU A 253 14.95 -27.45 25.62
C LEU A 253 15.22 -28.84 26.19
N THR A 254 15.22 -28.96 27.51
CA THR A 254 15.38 -30.22 28.23
C THR A 254 14.01 -30.73 28.69
N VAL A 255 13.63 -31.93 28.26
CA VAL A 255 12.33 -32.56 28.53
C VAL A 255 12.48 -34.02 28.98
N PRO A 256 11.47 -34.62 29.63
CA PRO A 256 11.47 -36.06 29.90
C PRO A 256 11.60 -36.89 28.62
N ALA A 257 12.29 -38.03 28.71
CA ALA A 257 12.40 -38.97 27.60
C ALA A 257 11.01 -39.50 27.21
N GLY A 258 10.73 -39.53 25.90
CA GLY A 258 9.40 -39.84 25.35
C GLY A 258 8.72 -38.62 24.75
N ASN A 259 9.09 -37.41 25.17
CA ASN A 259 8.61 -36.16 24.57
C ASN A 259 9.58 -35.68 23.48
N VAL A 260 9.01 -35.06 22.45
CA VAL A 260 9.66 -34.34 21.37
C VAL A 260 9.45 -32.86 21.62
N ALA A 261 10.53 -32.09 21.78
CA ALA A 261 10.46 -30.64 21.96
C ALA A 261 10.72 -29.91 20.63
N VAL A 262 9.86 -28.95 20.30
CA VAL A 262 9.91 -28.13 19.08
C VAL A 262 10.03 -26.65 19.42
N SER A 263 10.67 -25.90 18.54
CA SER A 263 10.89 -24.45 18.65
C SER A 263 11.27 -23.85 17.28
N ASN A 264 11.61 -22.57 17.24
CA ASN A 264 12.05 -21.81 16.06
C ASN A 264 13.36 -22.39 15.46
N GLY A 265 13.60 -22.15 14.17
CA GLY A 265 14.84 -22.44 13.48
C GLY A 265 15.16 -23.93 13.28
N LEU A 266 16.42 -24.27 13.05
CA LEU A 266 16.84 -25.64 12.74
C LEU A 266 17.17 -26.46 14.00
N LEU A 267 16.84 -27.75 13.97
CA LEU A 267 17.29 -28.69 15.00
C LEU A 267 18.75 -29.08 14.73
N GLU A 268 19.65 -28.61 15.58
CA GLU A 268 21.08 -28.95 15.48
C GLU A 268 21.40 -30.34 16.05
N GLY A 269 20.58 -30.84 16.98
CA GLY A 269 20.76 -32.16 17.56
C GLY A 269 19.93 -32.41 18.81
N VAL A 270 19.98 -33.66 19.26
CA VAL A 270 19.32 -34.14 20.48
C VAL A 270 20.33 -34.87 21.35
N ASP A 271 20.54 -34.38 22.57
CA ASP A 271 21.46 -34.97 23.54
C ASP A 271 20.69 -35.87 24.52
N ASN A 272 21.23 -37.07 24.77
CA ASN A 272 20.73 -37.94 25.83
C ASN A 272 21.38 -37.55 27.16
N LEU A 273 20.57 -37.08 28.12
CA LEU A 273 21.03 -36.70 29.45
C LEU A 273 20.71 -37.78 30.48
N SER A 274 21.42 -37.76 31.60
CA SER A 274 21.15 -38.66 32.73
C SER A 274 19.74 -38.45 33.31
N GLY A 275 19.17 -39.53 33.85
CA GLY A 275 17.86 -39.47 34.52
C GLY A 275 16.67 -39.55 33.57
N GLY A 276 16.85 -40.06 32.33
CA GLY A 276 15.77 -40.18 31.36
C GLY A 276 15.31 -38.83 30.82
N ARG A 277 16.26 -37.96 30.49
CA ARG A 277 16.01 -36.61 29.94
C ARG A 277 16.64 -36.48 28.56
N LEU A 278 15.99 -35.71 27.70
CA LEU A 278 16.48 -35.36 26.36
C LEU A 278 16.65 -33.84 26.28
N ARG A 279 17.71 -33.38 25.61
CA ARG A 279 17.90 -31.97 25.29
C ARG A 279 17.86 -31.76 23.78
N TYR A 280 16.90 -30.98 23.31
CA TYR A 280 16.78 -30.55 21.93
C TYR A 280 17.47 -29.19 21.77
N ARG A 281 18.36 -29.06 20.79
CA ARG A 281 19.12 -27.83 20.51
C ARG A 281 18.63 -27.22 19.20
N TRP A 282 17.88 -26.15 19.32
CA TRP A 282 17.31 -25.38 18.22
C TRP A 282 18.09 -24.08 18.04
N SER A 283 18.27 -23.64 16.79
CA SER A 283 18.98 -22.39 16.45
C SER A 283 18.31 -21.71 15.28
N SER A 284 18.02 -20.41 15.41
CA SER A 284 17.58 -19.55 14.31
C SER A 284 18.54 -18.36 14.15
N GLY A 285 19.08 -18.21 12.94
CA GLY A 285 19.92 -17.11 12.52
C GLY A 285 19.15 -15.96 11.88
N TYR A 286 17.82 -16.08 11.71
CA TYR A 286 16.97 -14.98 11.27
C TYR A 286 16.52 -14.11 12.45
N PRO A 287 16.46 -12.77 12.28
CA PRO A 287 15.86 -11.88 13.27
C PRO A 287 14.43 -12.32 13.60
N THR A 288 14.12 -12.46 14.89
CA THR A 288 12.83 -12.94 15.40
C THR A 288 12.33 -11.95 16.45
N ALA A 289 11.09 -11.48 16.31
CA ALA A 289 10.47 -10.65 17.34
C ALA A 289 10.13 -11.50 18.58
N PRO A 290 10.18 -10.94 19.80
CA PRO A 290 9.97 -11.70 21.03
C PRO A 290 8.64 -12.49 21.07
N TYR A 291 7.56 -11.95 20.51
CA TYR A 291 6.25 -12.61 20.55
C TYR A 291 6.18 -13.89 19.70
N LEU A 292 7.07 -14.03 18.69
CA LEU A 292 7.16 -15.19 17.78
C LEU A 292 8.00 -16.33 18.35
N VAL A 293 8.70 -16.09 19.46
CA VAL A 293 9.49 -17.09 20.17
C VAL A 293 8.56 -18.06 20.89
N PHE A 294 8.78 -19.36 20.68
CA PHE A 294 7.93 -20.38 21.25
C PHE A 294 8.66 -21.67 21.61
N LEU A 295 7.98 -22.48 22.41
CA LEU A 295 8.25 -23.90 22.57
C LEU A 295 6.97 -24.72 22.63
N SER A 296 7.08 -25.98 22.24
CA SER A 296 6.10 -27.00 22.60
C SER A 296 6.80 -28.34 22.84
N ALA A 297 6.27 -29.17 23.74
CA ALA A 297 6.81 -30.49 24.02
C ALA A 297 5.72 -31.50 24.40
N THR A 298 5.61 -32.57 23.60
CA THR A 298 4.77 -33.74 23.89
C THR A 298 5.25 -34.95 23.05
N ASN A 299 4.53 -36.06 23.06
CA ASN A 299 4.79 -37.29 22.31
C ASN A 299 4.48 -37.19 20.80
N TYR A 300 4.84 -36.07 20.15
CA TYR A 300 4.56 -35.83 18.73
C TYR A 300 5.02 -36.96 17.80
N VAL A 301 4.19 -37.26 16.80
CA VAL A 301 4.62 -38.00 15.60
C VAL A 301 5.21 -37.00 14.60
N LYS A 302 6.49 -37.18 14.24
CA LYS A 302 7.20 -36.31 13.29
C LYS A 302 7.27 -36.92 11.89
N TRP A 303 7.09 -36.10 10.85
CA TRP A 303 7.56 -36.41 9.50
C TRP A 303 8.09 -35.16 8.79
N THR A 304 8.89 -35.39 7.74
CA THR A 304 9.54 -34.32 6.97
C THR A 304 9.24 -34.48 5.48
N ARG A 305 9.09 -33.34 4.80
CA ARG A 305 9.03 -33.19 3.34
C ARG A 305 10.13 -32.22 2.91
N SER A 306 10.33 -32.11 1.61
CA SER A 306 11.32 -31.21 1.02
C SER A 306 10.61 -30.21 0.13
N TYR A 307 10.94 -28.93 0.29
CA TYR A 307 10.56 -27.87 -0.65
C TYR A 307 11.80 -27.46 -1.45
N ALA A 308 11.71 -27.54 -2.78
CA ALA A 308 12.79 -27.15 -3.67
C ALA A 308 12.65 -25.68 -4.06
N HIS A 309 13.73 -24.93 -3.96
CA HIS A 309 13.83 -23.53 -4.34
C HIS A 309 15.13 -23.27 -5.11
N ALA A 310 15.34 -22.05 -5.61
CA ALA A 310 16.51 -21.73 -6.44
C ALA A 310 17.86 -21.98 -5.74
N GLY A 311 17.90 -21.87 -4.41
CA GLY A 311 19.11 -22.06 -3.59
C GLY A 311 19.35 -23.49 -3.12
N GLY A 312 18.41 -24.41 -3.32
CA GLY A 312 18.53 -25.78 -2.83
C GLY A 312 17.20 -26.40 -2.38
N ASN A 313 17.26 -27.12 -1.26
CA ASN A 313 16.11 -27.75 -0.64
C ASN A 313 15.98 -27.31 0.82
N MET A 314 14.80 -26.84 1.19
CA MET A 314 14.44 -26.53 2.56
C MET A 314 13.62 -27.70 3.15
N PRO A 315 13.93 -28.17 4.37
CA PRO A 315 13.07 -29.12 5.08
C PRO A 315 11.72 -28.47 5.43
N VAL A 316 10.64 -29.21 5.22
CA VAL A 316 9.30 -28.88 5.72
C VAL A 316 8.91 -29.92 6.75
N GLU A 317 8.80 -29.51 8.02
CA GLU A 317 8.64 -30.42 9.15
C GLU A 317 7.24 -30.39 9.73
N PHE A 318 6.73 -31.54 10.14
CA PHE A 318 5.40 -31.66 10.73
C PHE A 318 5.44 -32.44 12.02
N TYR A 319 4.67 -31.98 13.00
CA TYR A 319 4.59 -32.55 14.34
C TYR A 319 3.11 -32.66 14.75
N ILE A 320 2.55 -33.87 14.72
CA ILE A 320 1.12 -34.11 14.98
C ILE A 320 0.93 -34.93 16.26
N TYR A 321 -0.20 -34.76 16.93
CA TYR A 321 -0.58 -35.64 18.03
C TYR A 321 -0.84 -37.06 17.51
N PRO A 322 -0.46 -38.12 18.25
CA PRO A 322 -0.65 -39.50 17.80
C PRO A 322 -2.10 -39.87 17.49
N GLU A 323 -3.08 -39.31 18.22
CA GLU A 323 -4.51 -39.57 18.02
C GLU A 323 -5.08 -38.92 16.76
N ASP A 324 -4.48 -37.84 16.28
CA ASP A 324 -4.88 -37.10 15.07
C ASP A 324 -4.05 -37.50 13.84
N ASP A 325 -3.06 -38.38 14.01
CA ASP A 325 -2.20 -38.90 12.95
C ASP A 325 -2.94 -39.81 11.96
N SER A 326 -3.59 -39.17 10.98
CA SER A 326 -4.30 -39.83 9.89
C SER A 326 -3.75 -39.40 8.52
N PRO A 327 -3.84 -40.26 7.48
CA PRO A 327 -3.44 -39.88 6.12
C PRO A 327 -4.13 -38.61 5.60
N SER A 328 -5.39 -38.38 5.98
CA SER A 328 -6.15 -37.17 5.59
C SER A 328 -5.60 -35.92 6.27
N ASN A 329 -5.27 -35.98 7.56
CA ASN A 329 -4.74 -34.84 8.30
C ASN A 329 -3.33 -34.49 7.83
N ARG A 330 -2.48 -35.50 7.61
CA ARG A 330 -1.16 -35.28 6.99
C ARG A 330 -1.28 -34.62 5.61
N GLN A 331 -2.19 -35.11 4.77
CA GLN A 331 -2.41 -34.54 3.44
C GLN A 331 -2.92 -33.09 3.52
N ALA A 332 -3.77 -32.77 4.50
CA ALA A 332 -4.29 -31.42 4.69
C ALA A 332 -3.16 -30.42 4.99
N TRP A 333 -2.28 -30.72 5.94
CA TRP A 333 -1.12 -29.88 6.25
C TRP A 333 -0.06 -29.87 5.16
N GLU A 334 0.18 -30.98 4.46
CA GLU A 334 1.12 -31.03 3.34
C GLU A 334 0.72 -30.13 2.16
N ARG A 335 -0.50 -29.57 2.14
CA ARG A 335 -0.90 -28.54 1.16
C ARG A 335 -0.01 -27.30 1.23
N CYS A 336 0.63 -27.01 2.37
CA CYS A 336 1.59 -25.91 2.46
C CYS A 336 2.72 -26.03 1.41
N LEU A 337 3.07 -27.25 0.98
CA LEU A 337 4.06 -27.48 -0.08
C LEU A 337 3.61 -26.95 -1.45
N THR A 338 2.30 -26.83 -1.68
CA THR A 338 1.72 -26.22 -2.88
C THR A 338 1.51 -24.72 -2.69
N MET A 339 1.27 -24.28 -1.45
CA MET A 339 1.12 -22.86 -1.12
C MET A 339 2.45 -22.10 -1.20
N LEU A 340 3.55 -22.69 -0.73
CA LEU A 340 4.90 -22.11 -0.78
C LEU A 340 5.27 -21.54 -2.18
N PRO A 341 5.19 -22.30 -3.29
CA PRO A 341 5.48 -21.75 -4.60
C PRO A 341 4.43 -20.73 -5.09
N VAL A 342 3.16 -20.85 -4.68
CA VAL A 342 2.13 -19.87 -5.04
C VAL A 342 2.40 -18.52 -4.37
N PHE A 343 2.68 -18.51 -3.07
CA PHE A 343 3.03 -17.28 -2.35
C PHE A 343 4.39 -16.75 -2.75
N ARG A 344 5.36 -17.61 -3.08
CA ARG A 344 6.63 -17.18 -3.68
C ARG A 344 6.42 -16.31 -4.92
N ASP A 345 5.51 -16.70 -5.80
CA ASP A 345 5.28 -15.98 -7.05
C ASP A 345 4.58 -14.62 -6.83
N ILE A 346 4.04 -14.37 -5.63
CA ILE A 346 3.30 -13.14 -5.27
C ILE A 346 4.13 -12.23 -4.36
N PHE A 347 4.76 -12.79 -3.32
CA PHE A 347 5.49 -12.06 -2.27
C PHE A 347 7.01 -12.22 -2.39
N GLY A 348 7.47 -13.13 -3.26
CA GLY A 348 8.86 -13.56 -3.41
C GLY A 348 9.23 -14.73 -2.48
N GLU A 349 10.46 -15.27 -2.62
CA GLU A 349 10.88 -16.49 -1.90
C GLU A 349 10.58 -16.47 -0.40
N TYR A 350 10.23 -17.65 0.13
CA TYR A 350 9.97 -17.85 1.55
C TYR A 350 11.13 -17.26 2.38
N PRO A 351 10.84 -16.41 3.38
CA PRO A 351 11.88 -15.55 3.95
C PRO A 351 12.87 -16.27 4.86
N PHE A 352 12.54 -17.48 5.31
CA PHE A 352 13.39 -18.29 6.20
C PHE A 352 13.92 -19.54 5.49
N VAL A 353 14.14 -19.46 4.16
CA VAL A 353 14.39 -20.63 3.29
C VAL A 353 15.69 -21.38 3.61
N ASP A 354 16.66 -20.72 4.24
CA ASP A 354 17.91 -21.37 4.67
C ASP A 354 17.75 -22.17 5.99
N GLU A 355 16.57 -22.09 6.63
CA GLU A 355 16.21 -22.87 7.81
C GLU A 355 15.14 -23.92 7.48
N LYS A 356 13.90 -23.71 7.94
CA LYS A 356 12.78 -24.62 7.74
C LYS A 356 11.47 -23.84 7.64
N TYR A 357 10.46 -24.50 7.10
CA TYR A 357 9.06 -24.22 7.45
C TYR A 357 8.46 -25.46 8.10
N GLY A 358 7.32 -25.32 8.77
CA GLY A 358 6.58 -26.48 9.21
C GLY A 358 5.34 -26.14 10.00
N ILE A 359 4.64 -27.19 10.41
CA ILE A 359 3.40 -27.08 11.18
C ILE A 359 3.50 -28.02 12.38
N TYR A 360 3.14 -27.54 13.57
CA TYR A 360 3.00 -28.38 14.75
C TYR A 360 1.60 -28.25 15.34
N GLU A 361 1.08 -29.35 15.87
CA GLU A 361 -0.19 -29.34 16.58
C GLU A 361 -0.03 -28.68 17.95
N PHE A 362 -0.92 -27.78 18.31
CA PHE A 362 -0.93 -27.14 19.62
C PHE A 362 -2.36 -26.91 20.11
N GLU A 363 -2.52 -26.64 21.41
CA GLU A 363 -3.82 -26.67 22.10
C GLU A 363 -4.78 -25.53 21.70
N PHE A 364 -4.28 -24.50 21.00
CA PHE A 364 -5.09 -23.37 20.57
C PHE A 364 -5.96 -23.74 19.37
N GLY A 365 -7.25 -23.40 19.42
CA GLY A 365 -8.22 -23.81 18.39
C GLY A 365 -8.07 -23.15 17.02
N GLY A 366 -7.17 -22.17 16.87
CA GLY A 366 -6.82 -21.51 15.62
C GLY A 366 -5.43 -21.89 15.12
N GLY A 367 -4.68 -20.88 14.70
CA GLY A 367 -3.24 -20.98 14.46
C GLY A 367 -2.47 -19.90 15.24
N MET A 368 -1.16 -20.01 15.20
CA MET A 368 -0.21 -19.01 15.70
C MET A 368 1.02 -19.06 14.80
N GLU A 369 1.46 -17.90 14.32
CA GLU A 369 2.42 -17.79 13.23
C GLU A 369 3.88 -17.97 13.65
N HIS A 370 4.14 -18.64 14.77
CA HIS A 370 5.48 -18.82 15.30
C HIS A 370 6.55 -19.07 14.21
N GLN A 371 7.50 -18.15 14.11
CA GLN A 371 8.44 -18.06 13.00
C GLN A 371 9.13 -19.41 12.72
N THR A 372 9.11 -19.85 11.46
CA THR A 372 9.61 -21.14 10.93
C THR A 372 8.81 -22.40 11.26
N LEU A 373 7.86 -22.37 12.21
CA LEU A 373 7.07 -23.54 12.58
C LEU A 373 5.72 -23.12 13.18
N THR A 374 4.70 -22.96 12.33
CA THR A 374 3.40 -22.43 12.74
C THR A 374 2.64 -23.44 13.61
N GLY A 375 2.05 -22.98 14.71
CA GLY A 375 1.16 -23.80 15.52
C GLY A 375 -0.22 -23.86 14.88
N GLN A 376 -0.82 -25.04 14.75
CA GLN A 376 -2.21 -25.18 14.27
C GLN A 376 -2.99 -26.20 15.09
N GLY A 377 -4.14 -25.80 15.64
CA GLY A 377 -5.11 -26.72 16.28
C GLY A 377 -6.16 -27.24 15.30
N THR A 378 -5.96 -27.02 14.00
CA THR A 378 -6.89 -27.43 12.93
C THR A 378 -6.15 -28.00 11.73
N PHE A 379 -6.87 -28.74 10.89
CA PHE A 379 -6.40 -29.21 9.58
C PHE A 379 -7.04 -28.41 8.43
N SER A 380 -7.44 -27.16 8.72
CA SER A 380 -8.13 -26.31 7.79
C SER A 380 -7.18 -25.71 6.75
N GLU A 381 -7.53 -25.84 5.47
CA GLU A 381 -6.75 -25.27 4.36
C GLU A 381 -6.61 -23.74 4.47
N TRP A 382 -7.66 -23.03 4.91
CA TRP A 382 -7.58 -21.57 5.04
C TRP A 382 -6.68 -21.15 6.21
N VAL A 383 -6.67 -21.88 7.33
CA VAL A 383 -5.75 -21.61 8.44
C VAL A 383 -4.32 -21.84 7.98
N THR A 384 -4.04 -22.95 7.29
CA THR A 384 -2.69 -23.18 6.76
C THR A 384 -2.24 -22.08 5.78
N ALA A 385 -3.15 -21.51 4.98
CA ALA A 385 -2.84 -20.37 4.12
C ALA A 385 -2.60 -19.07 4.90
N HIS A 386 -3.38 -18.85 5.98
CA HIS A 386 -3.25 -17.71 6.89
C HIS A 386 -1.88 -17.72 7.59
N GLU A 387 -1.57 -18.82 8.30
CA GLU A 387 -0.31 -18.96 9.04
C GLU A 387 0.92 -18.93 8.14
N LEU A 388 0.85 -19.51 6.93
CA LEU A 388 1.95 -19.41 5.99
C LEU A 388 2.09 -17.98 5.43
N GLY A 389 0.98 -17.25 5.26
CA GLY A 389 1.00 -15.85 4.84
C GLY A 389 1.77 -14.96 5.82
N HIS A 390 1.62 -15.23 7.12
CA HIS A 390 2.34 -14.52 8.17
C HIS A 390 3.86 -14.59 8.06
N SER A 391 4.41 -15.65 7.45
CA SER A 391 5.86 -15.75 7.26
C SER A 391 6.45 -14.54 6.52
N TRP A 392 5.71 -13.94 5.57
CA TRP A 392 6.09 -12.67 4.95
C TRP A 392 5.58 -11.46 5.75
N TRP A 393 4.34 -11.54 6.23
CA TRP A 393 3.58 -10.41 6.81
C TRP A 393 3.13 -10.73 8.24
N GLY A 394 4.02 -10.51 9.20
CA GLY A 394 3.88 -10.99 10.58
C GLY A 394 5.23 -11.40 11.15
N ASP A 395 6.00 -12.19 10.39
CA ASP A 395 7.30 -12.69 10.85
C ASP A 395 8.46 -11.89 10.28
N MET A 396 8.63 -11.94 8.96
CA MET A 396 9.70 -11.22 8.28
C MET A 396 9.53 -9.71 8.47
N ILE A 397 8.31 -9.20 8.29
CA ILE A 397 7.94 -7.81 8.59
C ILE A 397 6.88 -7.85 9.66
N THR A 398 7.22 -7.43 10.87
CA THR A 398 6.27 -7.35 11.99
C THR A 398 5.58 -5.99 11.99
N CYS A 399 4.38 -5.90 12.56
CA CYS A 399 3.88 -4.62 13.04
C CYS A 399 4.84 -4.05 14.10
N GLU A 400 5.26 -2.79 13.95
CA GLU A 400 6.13 -2.11 14.92
C GLU A 400 5.45 -1.99 16.28
N THR A 401 4.15 -1.67 16.26
CA THR A 401 3.32 -1.61 17.46
C THR A 401 2.02 -2.35 17.27
N TRP A 402 1.36 -2.73 18.37
CA TRP A 402 0.03 -3.34 18.33
C TRP A 402 -1.07 -2.40 17.83
N HIS A 403 -0.79 -1.10 17.64
CA HIS A 403 -1.68 -0.22 16.89
C HIS A 403 -1.82 -0.66 15.43
N ASP A 404 -0.74 -1.24 14.88
CA ASP A 404 -0.56 -1.59 13.49
C ASP A 404 -0.84 -3.08 13.20
N ILE A 405 -1.43 -3.82 14.15
CA ILE A 405 -1.68 -5.26 14.05
C ILE A 405 -2.43 -5.68 12.78
N TRP A 406 -3.23 -4.78 12.21
CA TRP A 406 -3.92 -5.00 10.94
C TRP A 406 -2.96 -5.28 9.76
N LEU A 407 -1.69 -4.84 9.84
CA LEU A 407 -0.66 -5.15 8.86
C LEU A 407 -0.25 -6.63 8.90
N ASN A 408 -0.28 -7.28 10.07
CA ASN A 408 -0.06 -8.71 10.15
C ASN A 408 -1.35 -9.44 9.72
N GLU A 409 -2.43 -9.17 10.45
CA GLU A 409 -3.67 -9.94 10.37
C GLU A 409 -4.46 -9.72 9.09
N GLY A 410 -4.45 -8.48 8.57
CA GLY A 410 -5.05 -8.15 7.28
C GLY A 410 -4.35 -8.83 6.12
N PHE A 411 -3.02 -8.88 6.13
CA PHE A 411 -2.23 -9.55 5.09
C PHE A 411 -2.37 -11.06 5.14
N ALA A 412 -2.37 -11.67 6.32
CA ALA A 412 -2.65 -13.10 6.48
C ALA A 412 -4.08 -13.44 6.00
N THR A 413 -5.08 -12.65 6.41
CA THR A 413 -6.47 -12.78 5.94
C THR A 413 -6.59 -12.63 4.42
N TYR A 414 -5.87 -11.68 3.82
CA TYR A 414 -5.87 -11.50 2.37
C TYR A 414 -5.13 -12.62 1.63
N SER A 415 -4.08 -13.19 2.24
CA SER A 415 -3.36 -14.35 1.72
C SER A 415 -4.26 -15.58 1.57
N GLU A 416 -5.26 -15.75 2.44
CA GLU A 416 -6.29 -16.78 2.28
C GLU A 416 -7.08 -16.60 0.97
N ALA A 417 -7.43 -15.36 0.62
CA ALA A 417 -8.16 -15.05 -0.61
C ALA A 417 -7.26 -15.16 -1.85
N LEU A 418 -6.00 -14.74 -1.76
CA LEU A 418 -5.00 -14.92 -2.81
C LEU A 418 -4.69 -16.39 -3.07
N TRP A 419 -4.69 -17.23 -2.03
CA TRP A 419 -4.60 -18.67 -2.20
C TRP A 419 -5.79 -19.20 -2.99
N GLU A 420 -7.02 -18.81 -2.66
CA GLU A 420 -8.20 -19.20 -3.44
C GLU A 420 -8.12 -18.70 -4.89
N GLU A 421 -7.57 -17.52 -5.16
CA GLU A 421 -7.35 -16.98 -6.50
C GLU A 421 -6.33 -17.79 -7.32
N ARG A 422 -5.24 -18.25 -6.70
CA ARG A 422 -4.03 -18.69 -7.43
C ARG A 422 -3.69 -20.16 -7.25
N LYS A 423 -4.37 -20.87 -6.35
CA LYS A 423 -4.14 -22.31 -6.16
C LYS A 423 -4.38 -23.11 -7.46
N PRO A 424 -3.68 -24.23 -7.67
CA PRO A 424 -3.88 -25.05 -8.85
C PRO A 424 -5.35 -25.43 -9.07
N GLY A 425 -5.88 -25.12 -10.26
CA GLY A 425 -7.28 -25.37 -10.60
C GLY A 425 -8.26 -24.27 -10.16
N SER A 426 -7.78 -23.14 -9.66
CA SER A 426 -8.63 -21.98 -9.33
C SER A 426 -9.32 -21.39 -10.57
N SER A 427 -10.48 -20.77 -10.34
CA SER A 427 -11.17 -19.94 -11.32
C SER A 427 -10.62 -18.50 -11.42
N GLY A 428 -9.58 -18.14 -10.65
CA GLY A 428 -8.97 -16.81 -10.65
C GLY A 428 -9.79 -15.80 -9.83
N LEU A 429 -9.98 -14.59 -10.37
CA LEU A 429 -10.74 -13.51 -9.72
C LEU A 429 -12.14 -13.93 -9.19
N PRO A 430 -12.96 -14.75 -9.88
CA PRO A 430 -14.19 -15.28 -9.29
C PRO A 430 -14.01 -16.01 -7.95
N ALA A 431 -12.93 -16.78 -7.77
CA ALA A 431 -12.62 -17.43 -6.49
C ALA A 431 -12.19 -16.41 -5.43
N LEU A 432 -11.37 -15.41 -5.82
CA LEU A 432 -10.99 -14.29 -4.97
C LEU A 432 -12.23 -13.55 -4.44
N PHE A 433 -13.16 -13.17 -5.32
CA PHE A 433 -14.37 -12.43 -4.93
C PHE A 433 -15.29 -13.25 -4.02
N ALA A 434 -15.40 -14.56 -4.24
CA ALA A 434 -16.11 -15.45 -3.34
C ALA A 434 -15.44 -15.52 -1.96
N ALA A 435 -14.11 -15.65 -1.92
CA ALA A 435 -13.32 -15.68 -0.70
C ALA A 435 -13.42 -14.37 0.10
N MET A 436 -13.29 -13.22 -0.57
CA MET A 436 -13.44 -11.89 0.06
C MET A 436 -14.86 -11.65 0.56
N ASN A 437 -15.87 -12.06 -0.21
CA ASN A 437 -17.26 -11.93 0.22
C ASN A 437 -17.58 -12.79 1.46
N ASN A 438 -16.99 -13.97 1.60
CA ASN A 438 -17.11 -14.79 2.80
C ASN A 438 -16.41 -14.16 4.02
N ARG A 439 -15.45 -13.26 3.77
CA ARG A 439 -14.70 -12.49 4.77
C ARG A 439 -15.20 -11.06 4.90
N ARG A 440 -16.45 -10.77 4.51
CA ARG A 440 -17.02 -9.44 4.67
C ARG A 440 -17.24 -9.16 6.16
N PRO A 441 -16.73 -8.05 6.71
CA PRO A 441 -16.97 -7.71 8.11
C PRO A 441 -18.48 -7.52 8.34
N SER A 442 -18.93 -8.00 9.50
CA SER A 442 -20.32 -7.88 9.97
C SER A 442 -20.67 -6.46 10.43
N ALA A 443 -19.66 -5.68 10.82
CA ALA A 443 -19.78 -4.28 11.22
C ALA A 443 -18.64 -3.45 10.63
N VAL A 444 -18.90 -2.16 10.40
CA VAL A 444 -17.91 -1.21 9.86
C VAL A 444 -17.70 -0.01 10.77
N SER A 445 -18.27 0.01 11.98
CA SER A 445 -18.31 1.21 12.82
C SER A 445 -16.98 1.60 13.47
N ASP A 446 -15.96 0.74 13.40
CA ASP A 446 -14.63 0.95 13.96
C ASP A 446 -13.55 0.85 12.86
N THR A 447 -12.33 1.16 13.25
CA THR A 447 -11.09 1.34 12.50
C THR A 447 -10.29 0.05 12.40
N VAL A 448 -9.30 -0.06 11.50
CA VAL A 448 -8.35 -1.19 11.57
C VAL A 448 -7.11 -0.82 12.38
N TYR A 449 -6.75 0.48 12.42
CA TYR A 449 -5.75 0.98 13.36
C TYR A 449 -6.27 0.93 14.80
N VAL A 450 -5.57 0.25 15.70
CA VAL A 450 -6.07 0.00 17.06
C VAL A 450 -5.70 1.17 17.97
N TYR A 451 -6.64 2.06 18.31
CA TYR A 451 -6.33 3.18 19.23
C TYR A 451 -6.15 2.75 20.70
N ASP A 452 -6.82 1.69 21.15
CA ASP A 452 -6.74 1.16 22.52
C ASP A 452 -5.97 -0.17 22.55
N THR A 453 -4.64 -0.09 22.57
CA THR A 453 -3.74 -1.25 22.66
C THR A 453 -3.68 -1.85 24.08
N GLY A 454 -4.35 -1.25 25.07
CA GLY A 454 -4.60 -1.92 26.35
C GLY A 454 -5.63 -3.04 26.21
N ASN A 455 -6.57 -2.91 25.28
CA ASN A 455 -7.64 -3.88 25.10
C ASN A 455 -7.24 -4.98 24.11
N ILE A 456 -6.77 -6.11 24.63
CA ILE A 456 -6.35 -7.28 23.82
C ILE A 456 -7.48 -7.78 22.91
N ASN A 457 -8.73 -7.78 23.38
CA ASN A 457 -9.87 -8.18 22.53
C ASN A 457 -10.08 -7.21 21.36
N ARG A 458 -9.63 -5.96 21.48
CA ARG A 458 -9.68 -5.00 20.40
C ARG A 458 -8.48 -5.12 19.45
N ILE A 459 -7.29 -5.44 19.97
CA ILE A 459 -6.12 -5.77 19.15
C ILE A 459 -6.47 -6.94 18.21
N PHE A 460 -7.02 -8.02 18.76
CA PHE A 460 -7.43 -9.21 18.01
C PHE A 460 -8.93 -9.28 17.77
N ASP A 461 -9.54 -8.13 17.44
CA ASP A 461 -10.94 -8.13 17.02
C ASP A 461 -11.05 -8.74 15.61
N TYR A 462 -11.62 -9.95 15.53
CA TYR A 462 -11.76 -10.67 14.27
C TYR A 462 -12.48 -9.86 13.19
N ASN A 463 -13.45 -9.02 13.54
CA ASN A 463 -14.18 -8.24 12.56
C ASN A 463 -13.34 -7.10 11.97
N TYR A 464 -12.49 -6.45 12.77
CA TYR A 464 -11.75 -5.26 12.34
C TYR A 464 -10.30 -5.56 11.95
N SER A 465 -9.53 -6.22 12.81
CA SER A 465 -8.10 -6.48 12.59
C SER A 465 -7.85 -7.54 11.51
N TYR A 466 -8.84 -8.39 11.22
CA TYR A 466 -8.75 -9.45 10.22
C TYR A 466 -9.64 -9.15 9.02
N LEU A 467 -10.97 -9.18 9.20
CA LEU A 467 -11.91 -9.09 8.08
C LEU A 467 -11.89 -7.73 7.40
N LYS A 468 -12.07 -6.62 8.14
CA LYS A 468 -11.98 -5.27 7.55
C LYS A 468 -10.58 -5.00 7.00
N ALA A 469 -9.52 -5.39 7.71
CA ALA A 469 -8.14 -5.23 7.27
C ALA A 469 -7.84 -5.95 5.93
N GLY A 470 -8.27 -7.20 5.75
CA GLY A 470 -8.16 -7.90 4.48
C GLY A 470 -8.93 -7.21 3.35
N TRP A 471 -10.08 -6.59 3.65
CA TRP A 471 -10.81 -5.75 2.71
C TRP A 471 -10.08 -4.46 2.34
N VAL A 472 -9.33 -3.83 3.27
CA VAL A 472 -8.48 -2.67 2.96
C VAL A 472 -7.47 -3.03 1.87
N LEU A 473 -6.77 -4.16 1.99
CA LEU A 473 -5.80 -4.61 0.97
C LEU A 473 -6.47 -4.93 -0.37
N HIS A 474 -7.66 -5.56 -0.33
CA HIS A 474 -8.45 -5.85 -1.54
C HIS A 474 -8.88 -4.57 -2.28
N MET A 475 -9.32 -3.55 -1.54
CA MET A 475 -9.68 -2.24 -2.10
C MET A 475 -8.45 -1.50 -2.62
N LEU A 476 -7.33 -1.57 -1.90
CA LEU A 476 -6.07 -0.97 -2.33
C LEU A 476 -5.58 -1.58 -3.65
N ARG A 477 -5.70 -2.89 -3.83
CA ARG A 477 -5.43 -3.58 -5.10
C ARG A 477 -6.32 -3.04 -6.24
N ARG A 478 -7.59 -2.73 -5.96
CA ARG A 478 -8.46 -2.11 -6.97
C ARG A 478 -8.03 -0.67 -7.28
N VAL A 479 -7.66 0.10 -6.27
CA VAL A 479 -7.25 1.50 -6.41
C VAL A 479 -6.00 1.62 -7.28
N LEU A 480 -4.99 0.78 -7.04
CA LEU A 480 -3.71 0.80 -7.75
C LEU A 480 -3.71 0.07 -9.10
N ASP A 481 -4.68 -0.81 -9.32
CA ASP A 481 -4.62 -1.92 -10.29
C ASP A 481 -3.63 -3.03 -9.92
N ASP A 482 -3.86 -4.20 -10.52
CA ASP A 482 -3.24 -5.48 -10.13
C ASP A 482 -1.70 -5.46 -10.11
N ALA A 483 -1.10 -5.01 -11.21
CA ALA A 483 0.35 -5.02 -11.38
C ALA A 483 1.05 -4.04 -10.43
N ALA A 484 0.48 -2.83 -10.25
CA ALA A 484 1.05 -1.83 -9.37
C ALA A 484 0.89 -2.22 -7.89
N PHE A 485 -0.21 -2.89 -7.52
CA PHE A 485 -0.37 -3.40 -6.16
C PHE A 485 0.71 -4.41 -5.78
N PHE A 486 0.95 -5.43 -6.61
CA PHE A 486 1.99 -6.42 -6.30
C PHE A 486 3.41 -5.84 -6.43
N ALA A 487 3.63 -4.84 -7.29
CA ALA A 487 4.88 -4.08 -7.31
C ALA A 487 5.10 -3.32 -5.99
N ALA A 488 4.06 -2.64 -5.48
CA ALA A 488 4.13 -1.94 -4.20
C ALA A 488 4.39 -2.89 -3.02
N LEU A 489 3.82 -4.10 -3.02
CA LEU A 489 4.15 -5.10 -2.00
C LEU A 489 5.60 -5.57 -2.09
N ALA A 490 6.16 -5.70 -3.31
CA ALA A 490 7.56 -6.03 -3.49
C ALA A 490 8.49 -4.92 -3.01
N ASP A 491 8.15 -3.66 -3.26
CA ASP A 491 8.88 -2.49 -2.77
C ASP A 491 8.80 -2.37 -1.24
N TYR A 492 7.62 -2.56 -0.65
CA TYR A 492 7.43 -2.60 0.80
C TYR A 492 8.27 -3.70 1.43
N ARG A 493 8.24 -4.92 0.86
CA ARG A 493 9.12 -6.01 1.32
C ARG A 493 10.59 -5.64 1.22
N ALA A 494 11.03 -5.06 0.11
CA ALA A 494 12.43 -4.69 -0.07
C ALA A 494 12.89 -3.63 0.95
N ALA A 495 11.98 -2.75 1.38
CA ALA A 495 12.27 -1.70 2.36
C ALA A 495 12.32 -2.21 3.81
N TYR A 496 11.47 -3.18 4.18
CA TYR A 496 11.27 -3.57 5.60
C TYR A 496 11.55 -5.06 5.90
N GLN A 497 12.06 -5.85 4.95
CA GLN A 497 12.38 -7.27 5.21
C GLN A 497 13.31 -7.45 6.43
N TYR A 498 12.88 -8.32 7.35
CA TYR A 498 13.53 -8.61 8.63
C TYR A 498 13.52 -7.46 9.66
N ASP A 499 12.68 -6.46 9.45
CA ASP A 499 12.44 -5.34 10.36
C ASP A 499 10.95 -5.30 10.78
N SER A 500 10.53 -4.20 11.39
CA SER A 500 9.14 -3.89 11.71
C SER A 500 8.66 -2.65 10.95
N ALA A 501 7.34 -2.47 10.84
CA ALA A 501 6.74 -1.34 10.13
C ALA A 501 5.48 -0.81 10.82
N THR A 502 5.28 0.50 10.75
CA THR A 502 4.02 1.16 11.09
C THR A 502 3.05 1.23 9.91
N THR A 503 1.81 1.63 10.18
CA THR A 503 0.84 1.98 9.15
C THR A 503 1.35 3.07 8.20
N GLU A 504 2.06 4.07 8.72
CA GLU A 504 2.64 5.14 7.89
C GLU A 504 3.80 4.64 7.02
N ASP A 505 4.60 3.70 7.51
CA ASP A 505 5.65 3.05 6.72
C ASP A 505 5.08 2.30 5.51
N PHE A 506 4.04 1.49 5.73
CA PHE A 506 3.36 0.79 4.65
C PHE A 506 2.75 1.77 3.65
N LYS A 507 2.04 2.81 4.13
CA LYS A 507 1.49 3.87 3.28
C LYS A 507 2.57 4.53 2.43
N ASN A 508 3.66 4.97 3.05
CA ASN A 508 4.77 5.63 2.35
C ASN A 508 5.38 4.72 1.27
N ALA A 509 5.57 3.43 1.57
CA ALA A 509 6.09 2.48 0.59
C ALA A 509 5.15 2.34 -0.62
N VAL A 510 3.84 2.28 -0.39
CA VAL A 510 2.84 2.18 -1.45
C VAL A 510 2.75 3.47 -2.27
N GLU A 511 2.76 4.65 -1.63
CA GLU A 511 2.72 5.95 -2.33
C GLU A 511 3.96 6.17 -3.20
N VAL A 512 5.15 5.83 -2.69
CA VAL A 512 6.40 5.89 -3.46
C VAL A 512 6.34 4.96 -4.67
N SER A 513 5.84 3.74 -4.51
CA SER A 513 5.71 2.77 -5.60
C SER A 513 4.67 3.21 -6.64
N ALA A 514 3.53 3.75 -6.20
CA ALA A 514 2.43 4.18 -7.05
C ALA A 514 2.66 5.56 -7.70
N GLY A 515 3.60 6.36 -7.20
CA GLY A 515 3.87 7.71 -7.69
C GLY A 515 2.74 8.70 -7.43
N ARG A 516 1.91 8.47 -6.40
CA ARG A 516 0.78 9.34 -6.03
C ARG A 516 0.45 9.25 -4.54
N GLU A 517 -0.16 10.31 -4.02
CA GLU A 517 -0.65 10.37 -2.64
C GLU A 517 -1.92 9.53 -2.45
N LEU A 518 -2.01 8.89 -1.28
CA LEU A 518 -3.09 8.00 -0.86
C LEU A 518 -3.57 8.34 0.57
N ASP A 519 -3.22 9.52 1.10
CA ASP A 519 -3.70 10.04 2.40
C ASP A 519 -5.20 9.82 2.61
N TRP A 520 -6.00 10.11 1.59
CA TRP A 520 -7.45 9.92 1.60
C TRP A 520 -7.83 8.46 1.85
N PHE A 521 -7.16 7.50 1.20
CA PHE A 521 -7.45 6.08 1.29
C PHE A 521 -7.17 5.56 2.71
N PHE A 522 -6.01 5.91 3.25
CA PHE A 522 -5.63 5.48 4.60
C PHE A 522 -6.49 6.18 5.67
N THR A 523 -6.83 7.45 5.49
CA THR A 523 -7.75 8.14 6.39
C THR A 523 -9.10 7.43 6.44
N GLU A 524 -9.74 7.25 5.29
CA GLU A 524 -11.10 6.68 5.18
C GLU A 524 -11.17 5.22 5.61
N TRP A 525 -10.20 4.39 5.20
CA TRP A 525 -10.31 2.94 5.33
C TRP A 525 -9.52 2.35 6.49
N VAL A 526 -8.46 3.03 6.94
CA VAL A 526 -7.58 2.56 8.01
C VAL A 526 -7.85 3.27 9.33
N TYR A 527 -7.74 4.60 9.33
CA TYR A 527 -7.84 5.44 10.53
C TYR A 527 -9.27 5.78 10.93
N GLU A 528 -10.23 5.62 10.02
CA GLU A 528 -11.65 5.88 10.26
C GLU A 528 -12.53 4.62 10.12
N GLY A 529 -13.70 4.72 10.74
CA GLY A 529 -14.78 3.75 10.60
C GLY A 529 -15.73 4.15 9.47
N GLY A 530 -16.58 3.23 9.06
CA GLY A 530 -17.61 3.41 8.06
C GLY A 530 -17.33 2.63 6.78
N ALA A 531 -18.29 2.76 5.87
CA ALA A 531 -18.23 2.26 4.51
C ALA A 531 -19.37 2.92 3.73
N PRO A 532 -19.23 3.12 2.41
CA PRO A 532 -20.26 3.77 1.61
C PRO A 532 -21.54 2.94 1.56
N ALA A 533 -22.67 3.63 1.52
CA ALA A 533 -23.95 3.07 1.11
C ALA A 533 -24.34 3.71 -0.22
N TYR A 534 -24.52 2.93 -1.28
CA TYR A 534 -24.82 3.48 -2.61
C TYR A 534 -26.31 3.49 -2.90
N ALA A 535 -26.82 4.65 -3.29
CA ALA A 535 -28.12 4.83 -3.93
C ALA A 535 -27.85 5.28 -5.37
N TRP A 536 -28.24 4.47 -6.35
CA TRP A 536 -27.82 4.70 -7.74
C TRP A 536 -28.91 4.37 -8.74
N ASN A 537 -28.83 4.94 -9.94
CA ASN A 537 -29.69 4.60 -11.07
C ASN A 537 -28.98 4.92 -12.39
N TRP A 538 -29.53 4.49 -13.51
CA TRP A 538 -28.98 4.75 -14.83
C TRP A 538 -30.08 4.93 -15.88
N GLN A 539 -29.75 5.59 -16.99
CA GLN A 539 -30.63 5.77 -18.15
C GLN A 539 -29.83 5.70 -19.45
N ASN A 540 -30.44 5.16 -20.51
CA ASN A 540 -29.91 5.34 -21.86
C ASN A 540 -30.21 6.75 -22.36
N ALA A 541 -29.26 7.33 -23.08
CA ALA A 541 -29.44 8.56 -23.84
C ALA A 541 -28.91 8.38 -25.26
N THR A 542 -29.46 9.14 -26.21
CA THR A 542 -28.97 9.19 -27.59
C THR A 542 -28.80 10.65 -27.98
N VAL A 543 -27.61 11.01 -28.44
CA VAL A 543 -27.26 12.38 -28.85
C VAL A 543 -26.61 12.29 -30.22
N ASN A 544 -27.22 12.92 -31.22
CA ASN A 544 -26.76 12.90 -32.62
C ASN A 544 -26.47 11.49 -33.14
N GLY A 545 -27.30 10.51 -32.76
CA GLY A 545 -27.18 9.11 -33.18
C GLY A 545 -26.15 8.27 -32.42
N ARG A 546 -25.37 8.86 -31.51
CA ARG A 546 -24.46 8.15 -30.58
C ARG A 546 -25.19 7.80 -29.29
N ASN A 547 -24.91 6.63 -28.73
CA ASN A 547 -25.54 6.16 -27.49
C ASN A 547 -24.65 6.49 -26.29
N TYR A 548 -25.29 6.81 -25.17
CA TYR A 548 -24.63 7.10 -23.90
C TYR A 548 -25.39 6.42 -22.76
N LEU A 549 -24.66 6.08 -21.71
CA LEU A 549 -25.19 5.71 -20.41
C LEU A 549 -25.07 6.91 -19.48
N LEU A 550 -26.18 7.36 -18.94
CA LEU A 550 -26.19 8.30 -17.83
C LEU A 550 -26.23 7.50 -16.53
N VAL A 551 -25.30 7.73 -15.61
CA VAL A 551 -25.22 7.06 -14.31
C VAL A 551 -25.38 8.11 -13.22
N TYR A 552 -26.38 7.95 -12.35
CA TYR A 552 -26.53 8.72 -11.13
C TYR A 552 -26.05 7.88 -9.96
N LEU A 553 -25.11 8.40 -9.18
CA LEU A 553 -24.54 7.74 -8.01
C LEU A 553 -24.60 8.67 -6.80
N ARG A 554 -25.05 8.14 -5.67
CA ARG A 554 -25.08 8.87 -4.40
C ARG A 554 -24.63 7.99 -3.25
N GLN A 555 -23.76 8.54 -2.41
CA GLN A 555 -23.43 7.99 -1.11
C GLN A 555 -24.46 8.41 -0.05
N THR A 556 -24.95 7.46 0.74
CA THR A 556 -26.06 7.62 1.70
C THR A 556 -25.76 7.10 3.10
N GLN A 557 -24.50 6.80 3.42
CA GLN A 557 -24.07 6.46 4.76
C GLN A 557 -24.25 7.62 5.75
N LEU A 558 -23.98 7.40 7.04
CA LEU A 558 -23.98 8.46 8.03
C LEU A 558 -22.99 9.55 7.65
N SER A 559 -23.41 10.82 7.70
CA SER A 559 -22.58 11.96 7.31
C SER A 559 -21.33 12.14 8.18
N SER A 560 -21.31 11.55 9.38
CA SER A 560 -20.13 11.53 10.25
C SER A 560 -18.96 10.72 9.68
N TYR A 561 -19.19 9.85 8.70
CA TYR A 561 -18.15 9.07 8.02
C TYR A 561 -17.63 9.75 6.74
N GLY A 562 -18.11 10.95 6.41
CA GLY A 562 -17.64 11.66 5.21
C GLY A 562 -17.99 10.96 3.90
N VAL A 563 -17.14 11.20 2.90
CA VAL A 563 -17.18 10.61 1.56
C VAL A 563 -16.11 9.52 1.49
N PHE A 564 -16.44 8.41 0.83
CA PHE A 564 -15.47 7.36 0.54
C PHE A 564 -15.04 7.45 -0.92
N ILE A 565 -13.79 7.78 -1.20
CA ILE A 565 -13.28 7.86 -2.56
C ILE A 565 -12.99 6.45 -3.06
N MET A 566 -13.58 6.03 -4.17
CA MET A 566 -13.28 4.72 -4.78
C MET A 566 -13.47 4.71 -6.30
N PRO A 567 -12.64 3.96 -7.05
CA PRO A 567 -12.98 3.57 -8.42
C PRO A 567 -14.11 2.54 -8.39
N VAL A 568 -15.24 2.88 -9.01
CA VAL A 568 -16.45 2.06 -9.06
C VAL A 568 -16.62 1.45 -10.44
N ASP A 569 -16.66 0.12 -10.48
CA ASP A 569 -16.94 -0.61 -11.72
C ASP A 569 -18.42 -0.48 -12.12
N VAL A 570 -18.68 0.04 -13.31
CA VAL A 570 -20.00 0.07 -13.94
C VAL A 570 -20.00 -0.94 -15.09
N ARG A 571 -20.51 -2.14 -14.83
CA ARG A 571 -20.62 -3.19 -15.86
C ARG A 571 -21.89 -3.01 -16.67
N VAL A 572 -21.72 -2.87 -17.97
CA VAL A 572 -22.78 -2.56 -18.93
C VAL A 572 -22.90 -3.72 -19.91
N THR A 573 -24.10 -4.26 -20.08
CA THR A 573 -24.40 -5.20 -21.17
C THR A 573 -25.22 -4.49 -22.23
N THR A 574 -24.82 -4.66 -23.48
CA THR A 574 -25.50 -4.17 -24.67
C THR A 574 -25.84 -5.34 -25.58
N ALA A 575 -26.45 -5.06 -26.74
CA ALA A 575 -26.63 -6.08 -27.78
C ALA A 575 -25.30 -6.60 -28.38
N LEU A 576 -24.19 -5.90 -28.16
CA LEU A 576 -22.87 -6.22 -28.73
C LEU A 576 -21.96 -6.98 -27.76
N GLY A 577 -22.29 -7.00 -26.46
CA GLY A 577 -21.49 -7.67 -25.43
C GLY A 577 -21.57 -6.95 -24.09
N THR A 578 -20.73 -7.39 -23.16
CA THR A 578 -20.60 -6.81 -21.82
C THR A 578 -19.24 -6.14 -21.68
N THR A 579 -19.23 -4.88 -21.25
CA THR A 579 -18.03 -4.08 -20.95
C THR A 579 -18.09 -3.58 -19.50
N THR A 580 -16.94 -3.21 -18.94
CA THR A 580 -16.87 -2.56 -17.62
C THR A 580 -16.22 -1.20 -17.81
N HIS A 581 -16.92 -0.16 -17.38
CA HIS A 581 -16.41 1.21 -17.28
C HIS A 581 -16.03 1.48 -15.82
N VAL A 582 -15.03 2.31 -15.59
CA VAL A 582 -14.61 2.71 -14.24
C VAL A 582 -14.91 4.18 -14.07
N VAL A 583 -15.66 4.52 -13.03
CA VAL A 583 -15.92 5.91 -12.64
C VAL A 583 -15.34 6.13 -11.25
N TRP A 584 -14.71 7.27 -11.01
CA TRP A 584 -14.24 7.62 -9.67
C TRP A 584 -15.39 8.27 -8.92
N ASN A 585 -15.80 7.71 -7.79
CA ASN A 585 -16.77 8.33 -6.91
C ASN A 585 -16.01 9.00 -5.77
N ASP A 586 -15.89 10.32 -5.82
CA ASP A 586 -15.16 11.13 -4.83
C ASP A 586 -16.02 12.23 -4.20
N ALA A 587 -17.32 12.25 -4.53
CA ALA A 587 -18.31 13.12 -3.90
C ALA A 587 -19.57 12.36 -3.45
N LEU A 588 -20.38 13.03 -2.61
CA LEU A 588 -21.62 12.43 -2.12
C LEU A 588 -22.64 12.17 -3.23
N VAL A 589 -22.64 12.96 -4.30
CA VAL A 589 -23.59 12.86 -5.41
C VAL A 589 -22.89 13.20 -6.72
N GLU A 590 -22.85 12.24 -7.63
CA GLU A 590 -22.18 12.38 -8.94
C GLU A 590 -23.03 11.83 -10.08
N ASN A 591 -22.76 12.33 -11.29
CA ASN A 591 -23.47 11.95 -12.50
C ASN A 591 -22.48 11.73 -13.65
N PHE A 592 -22.34 10.49 -14.10
CA PHE A 592 -21.41 10.15 -15.19
C PHE A 592 -22.14 9.99 -16.50
N VAL A 593 -21.50 10.39 -17.60
CA VAL A 593 -21.98 10.15 -18.97
C VAL A 593 -20.95 9.31 -19.71
N LEU A 594 -21.31 8.06 -20.01
CA LEU A 594 -20.39 7.08 -20.58
C LEU A 594 -20.79 6.79 -22.04
N PRO A 595 -19.87 6.89 -23.01
CA PRO A 595 -20.18 6.54 -24.40
C PRO A 595 -20.43 5.03 -24.55
N LEU A 596 -21.41 4.67 -25.37
CA LEU A 596 -21.78 3.28 -25.66
C LEU A 596 -21.89 3.02 -27.17
N ASP A 597 -21.46 1.83 -27.60
CA ASP A 597 -21.63 1.38 -28.99
C ASP A 597 -23.07 0.97 -29.33
N ALA A 598 -23.84 0.58 -28.31
CA ALA A 598 -25.25 0.23 -28.42
C ALA A 598 -25.98 0.54 -27.10
N PRO A 599 -27.30 0.76 -27.09
CA PRO A 599 -28.04 1.01 -25.86
C PRO A 599 -27.86 -0.11 -24.82
N ALA A 600 -27.68 0.28 -23.56
CA ALA A 600 -27.57 -0.65 -22.44
C ALA A 600 -28.88 -1.41 -22.22
N THR A 601 -28.78 -2.72 -22.03
CA THR A 601 -29.89 -3.60 -21.67
C THR A 601 -29.88 -3.92 -20.18
N THR A 602 -28.69 -4.10 -19.60
CA THR A 602 -28.49 -4.24 -18.16
C THR A 602 -27.25 -3.47 -17.73
N VAL A 603 -27.30 -2.93 -16.51
CA VAL A 603 -26.16 -2.26 -15.87
C VAL A 603 -26.09 -2.73 -14.42
N SER A 604 -24.88 -2.95 -13.92
CA SER A 604 -24.62 -3.26 -12.52
C SER A 604 -23.45 -2.44 -11.99
N LEU A 605 -23.65 -1.84 -10.81
CA LEU A 605 -22.62 -1.15 -10.04
C LEU A 605 -21.82 -2.15 -9.21
N ASP A 606 -20.49 -2.08 -9.26
CA ASP A 606 -19.52 -2.91 -8.53
C ASP A 606 -19.90 -4.41 -8.45
N PRO A 607 -20.25 -5.07 -9.58
CA PRO A 607 -20.80 -6.44 -9.54
C PRO A 607 -19.85 -7.46 -8.91
N ASP A 608 -18.54 -7.22 -9.00
CA ASP A 608 -17.49 -8.11 -8.50
C ASP A 608 -17.11 -7.83 -7.04
N LYS A 609 -17.67 -6.77 -6.45
CA LYS A 609 -17.48 -6.39 -5.04
C LYS A 609 -16.02 -6.07 -4.74
N TRP A 610 -15.43 -5.19 -5.54
CA TRP A 610 -14.15 -4.59 -5.21
C TRP A 610 -14.24 -3.67 -4.00
N ILE A 611 -15.43 -3.11 -3.72
CA ILE A 611 -15.61 -2.12 -2.66
C ILE A 611 -16.35 -2.74 -1.46
N LEU A 612 -15.85 -2.45 -0.25
CA LEU A 612 -16.58 -2.71 0.99
C LEU A 612 -17.68 -1.65 1.17
N TRP A 613 -18.88 -1.89 0.68
CA TRP A 613 -20.07 -1.05 0.90
C TRP A 613 -21.07 -1.70 1.89
N THR A 614 -21.92 -0.92 2.54
CA THR A 614 -22.95 -1.45 3.46
C THR A 614 -24.26 -1.79 2.74
N SER A 615 -24.61 -1.05 1.69
CA SER A 615 -25.75 -1.35 0.83
C SER A 615 -25.58 -0.79 -0.57
N ARG A 616 -26.29 -1.38 -1.53
CA ARG A 616 -26.52 -0.79 -2.86
C ARG A 616 -27.99 -0.89 -3.21
N THR A 617 -28.61 0.25 -3.44
CA THR A 617 -30.06 0.35 -3.69
C THR A 617 -30.34 1.12 -4.96
N THR A 618 -31.38 0.74 -5.68
CA THR A 618 -31.88 1.51 -6.81
C THR A 618 -32.58 2.77 -6.29
N ALA A 619 -32.18 3.93 -6.80
CA ALA A 619 -32.75 5.24 -6.48
C ALA A 619 -33.61 5.78 -7.63
N THR A 620 -34.32 6.88 -7.41
CA THR A 620 -34.83 7.69 -8.53
C THR A 620 -33.65 8.32 -9.27
N PHE A 621 -33.64 8.22 -10.60
CA PHE A 621 -32.61 8.90 -11.40
C PHE A 621 -32.76 10.42 -11.28
N VAL A 622 -31.67 11.10 -10.96
CA VAL A 622 -31.60 12.56 -10.87
C VAL A 622 -30.57 13.04 -11.89
N PRO A 623 -30.94 13.75 -12.96
CA PRO A 623 -29.99 14.21 -13.97
C PRO A 623 -28.92 15.14 -13.39
N GLY A 624 -27.67 15.02 -13.84
CA GLY A 624 -26.54 15.90 -13.50
C GLY A 624 -26.54 17.24 -14.21
N GLY A 625 -25.40 17.94 -14.12
CA GLY A 625 -25.09 19.08 -14.99
C GLY A 625 -24.94 18.63 -16.44
N PRO A 626 -25.10 19.51 -17.45
CA PRO A 626 -24.77 19.13 -18.81
C PRO A 626 -23.26 18.83 -18.91
N VAL A 627 -22.91 17.91 -19.79
CA VAL A 627 -21.51 17.62 -20.17
C VAL A 627 -21.35 17.78 -21.67
N ILE A 628 -20.13 18.05 -22.12
CA ILE A 628 -19.77 18.07 -23.54
C ILE A 628 -19.48 16.63 -23.96
N VAL A 629 -20.17 16.14 -24.99
CA VAL A 629 -19.99 14.77 -25.52
C VAL A 629 -19.30 14.72 -26.88
N ASP A 630 -19.19 15.86 -27.55
CA ASP A 630 -18.53 15.97 -28.84
C ASP A 630 -18.08 17.42 -29.06
N ALA A 631 -16.99 17.58 -29.81
CA ALA A 631 -16.51 18.88 -30.25
C ALA A 631 -16.01 18.76 -31.70
N ALA A 632 -16.07 19.86 -32.43
CA ALA A 632 -15.46 19.96 -33.75
C ALA A 632 -14.90 21.38 -33.91
N PRO A 633 -13.58 21.57 -34.00
CA PRO A 633 -12.54 20.54 -33.95
C PRO A 633 -12.49 19.79 -32.61
N LEU A 634 -12.00 18.55 -32.61
CA LEU A 634 -11.80 17.74 -31.41
C LEU A 634 -10.61 18.26 -30.58
N PRO A 635 -10.58 17.98 -29.26
CA PRO A 635 -9.38 18.19 -28.45
C PRO A 635 -8.16 17.48 -29.08
N GLY A 636 -7.10 18.25 -29.33
CA GLY A 636 -5.86 17.82 -29.99
C GLY A 636 -5.92 17.70 -31.51
N GLU A 637 -7.06 17.97 -32.15
CA GLU A 637 -7.15 17.86 -33.61
C GLU A 637 -6.23 18.85 -34.31
N VAL A 638 -5.55 18.39 -35.36
CA VAL A 638 -4.71 19.20 -36.24
C VAL A 638 -5.41 19.30 -37.59
N LEU A 639 -5.72 20.52 -38.01
CA LEU A 639 -6.45 20.79 -39.24
C LEU A 639 -5.48 21.29 -40.32
N PRO A 640 -5.45 20.68 -41.52
CA PRO A 640 -4.54 21.05 -42.61
C PRO A 640 -4.92 22.36 -43.33
N GLY A 641 -5.82 23.16 -42.76
CA GLY A 641 -6.30 24.41 -43.31
C GLY A 641 -7.24 25.13 -42.32
N GLY A 642 -7.58 26.38 -42.61
CA GLY A 642 -8.31 27.22 -41.66
C GLY A 642 -9.70 26.70 -41.29
N ALA A 643 -10.01 26.65 -39.98
CA ALA A 643 -11.34 26.33 -39.48
C ALA A 643 -12.28 27.54 -39.61
N SER A 644 -13.41 27.41 -40.30
CA SER A 644 -14.41 28.49 -40.37
C SER A 644 -15.44 28.44 -39.23
N GLN A 645 -15.49 27.32 -38.49
CA GLN A 645 -16.40 27.12 -37.38
C GLN A 645 -15.76 26.27 -36.28
N ALA A 646 -16.19 26.48 -35.05
CA ALA A 646 -16.03 25.55 -33.94
C ALA A 646 -17.40 25.17 -33.38
N SER A 647 -17.56 23.97 -32.85
CA SER A 647 -18.83 23.52 -32.27
C SER A 647 -18.62 22.61 -31.08
N VAL A 648 -19.60 22.63 -30.18
CA VAL A 648 -19.63 21.85 -28.95
C VAL A 648 -21.02 21.24 -28.82
N THR A 649 -21.11 19.92 -28.66
CA THR A 649 -22.36 19.20 -28.46
C THR A 649 -22.49 18.76 -27.02
N PHE A 650 -23.61 19.08 -26.40
CA PHE A 650 -23.94 18.70 -25.03
C PHE A 650 -24.79 17.44 -24.98
N HIS A 651 -24.67 16.64 -23.91
CA HIS A 651 -25.50 15.43 -23.78
C HIS A 651 -27.01 15.75 -23.61
N ALA A 652 -27.31 16.94 -23.09
CA ALA A 652 -28.66 17.43 -22.82
C ALA A 652 -28.84 18.86 -23.38
N ASN A 653 -30.10 19.30 -23.51
CA ASN A 653 -30.38 20.65 -23.97
C ASN A 653 -30.00 21.69 -22.91
N VAL A 654 -29.22 22.71 -23.29
CA VAL A 654 -28.67 23.71 -22.37
C VAL A 654 -29.25 25.11 -22.58
N SER A 655 -29.16 25.93 -21.53
CA SER A 655 -29.25 27.38 -21.61
C SER A 655 -27.84 27.95 -21.76
N ALA A 656 -27.53 28.43 -22.97
CA ALA A 656 -26.22 28.99 -23.30
C ALA A 656 -26.35 30.24 -24.18
N SER A 657 -25.32 31.09 -24.17
CA SER A 657 -25.23 32.30 -24.99
C SER A 657 -23.79 32.51 -25.45
N ALA A 658 -23.58 33.43 -26.40
CA ALA A 658 -22.23 33.76 -26.90
C ALA A 658 -21.25 34.14 -25.77
N ALA A 659 -21.73 34.73 -24.67
CA ALA A 659 -20.89 35.14 -23.54
C ALA A 659 -20.28 33.97 -22.76
N HIS A 660 -20.79 32.74 -22.96
CA HIS A 660 -20.27 31.55 -22.28
C HIS A 660 -19.15 30.86 -23.06
N PHE A 661 -18.78 31.36 -24.24
CA PHE A 661 -17.78 30.74 -25.10
C PHE A 661 -16.66 31.74 -25.39
N SER A 662 -15.44 31.23 -25.51
CA SER A 662 -14.32 31.98 -26.08
C SER A 662 -13.42 31.07 -26.89
N VAL A 663 -12.80 31.65 -27.91
CA VAL A 663 -11.78 30.99 -28.74
C VAL A 663 -10.60 31.94 -28.80
N VAL A 664 -9.43 31.50 -28.38
CA VAL A 664 -8.22 32.33 -28.28
C VAL A 664 -7.09 31.61 -28.99
N GLY A 665 -6.51 32.24 -30.01
CA GLY A 665 -5.27 31.78 -30.63
C GLY A 665 -4.06 32.20 -29.81
N ASP A 666 -3.04 31.36 -29.72
CA ASP A 666 -1.82 31.63 -28.97
C ASP A 666 -1.11 32.90 -29.49
N ALA A 667 -1.04 33.04 -30.83
CA ALA A 667 -0.46 34.22 -31.48
C ALA A 667 -1.52 35.27 -31.86
N GLY A 668 -2.68 34.82 -32.33
CA GLY A 668 -3.74 35.69 -32.86
C GLY A 668 -4.63 36.34 -31.80
N GLY A 669 -4.59 35.88 -30.56
CA GLY A 669 -5.46 36.35 -29.48
C GLY A 669 -6.94 35.96 -29.66
N PRO A 670 -7.87 36.64 -28.95
CA PRO A 670 -9.30 36.30 -29.00
C PRO A 670 -9.91 36.41 -30.40
N GLN A 671 -10.65 35.38 -30.82
CA GLN A 671 -11.27 35.29 -32.13
C GLN A 671 -12.77 35.65 -32.07
N PRO A 672 -13.23 36.65 -32.85
CA PRO A 672 -14.64 37.00 -32.89
C PRO A 672 -15.45 35.96 -33.66
N PHE A 673 -16.64 35.64 -33.15
CA PHE A 673 -17.57 34.70 -33.77
C PHE A 673 -19.01 35.17 -33.64
N SER A 674 -19.86 34.64 -34.50
CA SER A 674 -21.31 34.62 -34.31
C SER A 674 -21.74 33.30 -33.67
N TYR A 675 -22.72 33.36 -32.78
CA TYR A 675 -23.18 32.21 -32.00
C TYR A 675 -24.54 31.73 -32.49
N ALA A 676 -24.68 30.42 -32.66
CA ALA A 676 -25.96 29.76 -32.86
C ALA A 676 -26.05 28.52 -31.97
N TYR A 677 -27.26 28.20 -31.51
CA TYR A 677 -27.54 26.99 -30.75
C TYR A 677 -28.68 26.22 -31.38
N ASN A 678 -28.44 24.95 -31.67
CA ASN A 678 -29.44 24.03 -32.21
C ASN A 678 -29.91 23.07 -31.12
N SER A 679 -31.09 23.33 -30.56
CA SER A 679 -31.70 22.49 -29.52
C SER A 679 -32.17 21.12 -30.00
N SER A 680 -32.18 20.85 -31.32
CA SER A 680 -32.50 19.51 -31.84
C SER A 680 -31.28 18.57 -31.85
N THR A 681 -30.08 19.14 -31.87
CA THR A 681 -28.81 18.40 -31.85
C THR A 681 -27.98 18.65 -30.59
N ASN A 682 -28.48 19.51 -29.68
CA ASN A 682 -27.77 20.03 -28.51
C ASN A 682 -26.41 20.66 -28.85
N THR A 683 -26.29 21.29 -30.01
CA THR A 683 -25.01 21.79 -30.52
C THR A 683 -24.96 23.31 -30.48
N ALA A 684 -23.94 23.85 -29.82
CA ALA A 684 -23.52 25.24 -29.95
C ALA A 684 -22.52 25.35 -31.10
N THR A 685 -22.72 26.30 -32.01
CA THR A 685 -21.83 26.57 -33.14
C THR A 685 -21.33 28.00 -33.08
N LEU A 686 -20.02 28.15 -33.15
CA LEU A 686 -19.27 29.40 -33.19
C LEU A 686 -18.78 29.58 -34.63
N THR A 687 -19.36 30.53 -35.37
CA THR A 687 -18.99 30.81 -36.76
C THR A 687 -18.11 32.04 -36.84
N PHE A 688 -16.87 31.87 -37.31
CA PHE A 688 -15.89 32.93 -37.44
C PHE A 688 -16.15 33.79 -38.68
N GLY A 689 -15.64 35.03 -38.69
CA GLY A 689 -15.79 35.94 -39.84
C GLY A 689 -15.05 35.50 -41.10
N GLY A 690 -14.12 34.56 -40.96
CA GLY A 690 -13.34 33.91 -42.02
C GLY A 690 -12.67 32.66 -41.45
N ALA A 691 -11.97 31.91 -42.30
CA ALA A 691 -11.18 30.76 -41.84
C ALA A 691 -10.11 31.24 -40.84
N LEU A 692 -10.00 30.55 -39.70
CA LEU A 692 -8.96 30.82 -38.71
C LEU A 692 -7.56 30.69 -39.36
N PRO A 693 -6.62 31.61 -39.12
CA PRO A 693 -5.25 31.48 -39.58
C PRO A 693 -4.52 30.32 -38.90
N ALA A 694 -3.30 30.02 -39.36
CA ALA A 694 -2.44 29.04 -38.70
C ALA A 694 -2.12 29.49 -37.27
N ASP A 695 -2.51 28.69 -36.28
CA ASP A 695 -2.29 28.93 -34.85
C ASP A 695 -2.70 27.69 -34.04
N ALA A 696 -2.31 27.66 -32.77
CA ALA A 696 -2.94 26.81 -31.77
C ALA A 696 -4.10 27.59 -31.12
N TYR A 697 -5.28 26.99 -31.07
CA TYR A 697 -6.49 27.61 -30.53
C TYR A 697 -6.93 26.92 -29.26
N THR A 698 -7.24 27.71 -28.24
CA THR A 698 -7.89 27.27 -27.01
C THR A 698 -9.36 27.64 -27.07
N VAL A 699 -10.23 26.65 -26.92
CA VAL A 699 -11.68 26.83 -26.75
C VAL A 699 -12.01 26.72 -25.28
N THR A 700 -12.77 27.70 -24.77
CA THR A 700 -13.30 27.67 -23.40
C THR A 700 -14.82 27.76 -23.41
N VAL A 701 -15.46 26.84 -22.69
CA VAL A 701 -16.90 26.84 -22.39
C VAL A 701 -17.08 27.06 -20.90
N SER A 702 -17.70 28.18 -20.53
CA SER A 702 -17.92 28.53 -19.12
C SER A 702 -18.88 27.56 -18.43
N ASP A 703 -18.59 27.29 -17.16
CA ASP A 703 -19.45 26.62 -16.18
C ASP A 703 -20.86 27.24 -16.03
N ALA A 704 -21.06 28.47 -16.49
CA ALA A 704 -22.35 29.17 -16.52
C ALA A 704 -23.33 28.62 -17.58
N VAL A 705 -22.88 27.74 -18.48
CA VAL A 705 -23.79 26.91 -19.28
C VAL A 705 -24.57 26.01 -18.33
N THR A 706 -25.90 25.97 -18.45
CA THR A 706 -26.73 25.21 -17.49
C THR A 706 -27.75 24.31 -18.17
N ALA A 707 -28.10 23.20 -17.52
CA ALA A 707 -29.26 22.38 -17.85
C ALA A 707 -30.00 22.01 -16.56
N GLY A 708 -31.33 22.15 -16.54
CA GLY A 708 -32.13 21.83 -15.36
C GLY A 708 -31.76 22.64 -14.10
N GLY A 709 -31.16 23.82 -14.26
CA GLY A 709 -30.67 24.65 -13.15
C GLY A 709 -29.31 24.22 -12.57
N LYS A 710 -28.65 23.23 -13.15
CA LYS A 710 -27.29 22.79 -12.79
C LYS A 710 -26.27 23.35 -13.77
N GLN A 711 -25.09 23.73 -13.26
CA GLN A 711 -23.94 24.18 -14.04
C GLN A 711 -23.37 23.05 -14.90
N LEU A 712 -22.67 23.43 -15.96
CA LEU A 712 -21.86 22.53 -16.77
C LEU A 712 -20.88 21.79 -15.86
N ASP A 713 -20.72 20.50 -16.14
CA ASP A 713 -19.70 19.61 -15.58
C ASP A 713 -18.64 19.48 -16.68
N GLY A 714 -17.74 20.46 -16.66
CA GLY A 714 -17.00 20.92 -17.84
C GLY A 714 -15.58 20.41 -17.93
N GLU A 715 -15.02 19.90 -16.85
CA GLU A 715 -13.63 19.52 -16.68
C GLU A 715 -13.16 18.61 -17.83
N ILE A 716 -12.02 18.92 -18.43
CA ILE A 716 -11.37 18.11 -19.47
C ILE A 716 -10.03 17.66 -18.91
N ALA A 717 -9.86 16.35 -18.73
CA ALA A 717 -8.66 15.78 -18.10
C ALA A 717 -7.38 16.08 -18.89
N ASP A 718 -7.43 15.92 -20.22
CA ASP A 718 -6.37 16.30 -21.14
C ASP A 718 -6.93 17.20 -22.25
N PRO A 719 -6.56 18.50 -22.29
CA PRO A 719 -7.08 19.45 -23.27
C PRO A 719 -6.66 19.14 -24.72
N MET A 720 -5.72 18.22 -24.92
CA MET A 720 -5.20 17.77 -26.22
C MET A 720 -5.70 16.38 -26.61
N SER A 721 -6.64 15.78 -25.88
CA SER A 721 -7.09 14.41 -26.17
C SER A 721 -8.60 14.29 -26.30
N ALA A 722 -9.05 13.83 -27.46
CA ALA A 722 -10.45 13.50 -27.68
C ALA A 722 -10.99 12.41 -26.73
N ALA A 723 -10.11 11.61 -26.11
CA ALA A 723 -10.49 10.62 -25.11
C ALA A 723 -10.94 11.24 -23.77
N SER A 724 -10.70 12.55 -23.57
CA SER A 724 -11.25 13.31 -22.44
C SER A 724 -12.69 13.78 -22.65
N LEU A 725 -13.35 13.33 -23.73
CA LEU A 725 -14.79 13.48 -23.91
C LEU A 725 -15.50 12.13 -23.66
N PRO A 726 -16.68 12.12 -23.00
CA PRO A 726 -17.40 13.28 -22.45
C PRO A 726 -16.66 14.02 -21.34
N SER A 727 -16.91 15.34 -21.22
CA SER A 727 -16.34 16.18 -20.16
C SER A 727 -16.91 15.85 -18.78
N GLY A 728 -16.26 16.37 -17.76
CA GLY A 728 -16.73 16.40 -16.38
C GLY A 728 -16.12 15.33 -15.49
N ASP A 729 -16.11 15.60 -14.19
CA ASP A 729 -15.76 14.64 -13.14
C ASP A 729 -17.00 13.98 -12.51
N GLY A 730 -18.20 14.44 -12.85
CA GLY A 730 -19.47 13.96 -12.31
C GLY A 730 -20.14 14.95 -11.35
N VAL A 731 -19.44 16.02 -10.95
CA VAL A 731 -19.95 17.08 -10.09
C VAL A 731 -20.20 18.35 -10.92
N PRO A 732 -21.44 18.89 -10.94
CA PRO A 732 -21.71 20.13 -11.66
C PRO A 732 -20.81 21.29 -11.20
N GLY A 733 -20.00 21.81 -12.12
CA GLY A 733 -19.00 22.83 -11.88
C GLY A 733 -17.93 22.82 -12.99
N GLY A 734 -17.13 23.88 -13.04
CA GLY A 734 -15.96 23.92 -13.93
C GLY A 734 -16.24 24.25 -15.39
N SER A 735 -15.25 24.93 -15.97
CA SER A 735 -15.28 25.32 -17.39
C SER A 735 -14.56 24.27 -18.21
N ALA A 736 -15.10 23.94 -19.38
CA ALA A 736 -14.40 23.10 -20.33
C ALA A 736 -13.35 23.89 -21.07
N VAL A 737 -12.13 23.37 -21.10
CA VAL A 737 -11.01 23.96 -21.82
C VAL A 737 -10.34 22.87 -22.64
N TYR A 738 -10.31 23.04 -23.96
CA TYR A 738 -9.59 22.14 -24.86
C TYR A 738 -8.93 22.93 -25.98
N ARG A 739 -8.03 22.28 -26.71
CA ARG A 739 -7.24 22.93 -27.75
C ARG A 739 -7.30 22.17 -29.06
N PHE A 740 -7.10 22.87 -30.17
CA PHE A 740 -6.88 22.29 -31.49
C PHE A 740 -5.86 23.16 -32.24
N VAL A 741 -5.27 22.63 -33.31
CA VAL A 741 -4.28 23.32 -34.13
C VAL A 741 -4.83 23.51 -35.53
N VAL A 742 -4.67 24.71 -36.07
CA VAL A 742 -4.82 24.99 -37.49
C VAL A 742 -3.42 25.10 -38.07
N GLN A 743 -3.07 24.22 -38.99
CA GLN A 743 -1.86 24.36 -39.79
C GLN A 743 -2.11 25.39 -40.91
N GLY A 744 -1.03 26.05 -41.33
CA GLY A 744 -1.07 26.86 -42.55
C GLY A 744 -1.45 25.99 -43.75
N ALA A 745 -2.09 26.58 -44.76
CA ALA A 745 -2.18 25.91 -46.06
C ALA A 745 -0.75 25.57 -46.48
N GLY A 746 -0.50 24.29 -46.82
CA GLY A 746 0.83 23.68 -46.97
C GLY A 746 1.92 24.66 -47.38
N LEU A 747 2.97 24.74 -46.56
CA LEU A 747 4.12 25.57 -46.89
C LEU A 747 4.66 25.10 -48.25
N PRO A 748 4.82 25.98 -49.25
CA PRO A 748 5.42 25.58 -50.51
C PRO A 748 6.82 25.02 -50.25
N GLY A 749 6.98 23.71 -50.42
CA GLY A 749 8.21 22.99 -50.08
C GLY A 749 8.10 22.02 -48.91
N ASP A 750 7.00 21.96 -48.16
CA ASP A 750 6.71 20.95 -47.13
C ASP A 750 6.15 19.71 -47.83
N PHE A 751 7.05 18.84 -48.27
CA PHE A 751 6.74 17.66 -49.08
C PHE A 751 6.41 16.43 -48.24
N ASP A 752 6.82 16.38 -46.98
CA ASP A 752 6.45 15.30 -46.07
C ASP A 752 5.22 15.61 -45.18
N GLY A 753 4.76 16.86 -45.21
CA GLY A 753 3.50 17.31 -44.63
C GLY A 753 3.53 17.47 -43.12
N ASP A 754 4.72 17.63 -42.54
CA ASP A 754 4.90 17.74 -41.10
C ASP A 754 4.72 19.18 -40.56
N GLY A 755 4.55 20.15 -41.46
CA GLY A 755 4.21 21.53 -41.15
C GLY A 755 5.40 22.49 -41.07
N ASP A 756 6.59 22.06 -41.48
CA ASP A 756 7.75 22.90 -41.69
C ASP A 756 8.46 22.58 -43.03
N VAL A 757 9.46 23.36 -43.44
CA VAL A 757 10.30 23.02 -44.62
C VAL A 757 11.72 22.83 -44.15
N ASP A 758 12.21 21.59 -44.19
CA ASP A 758 13.52 21.24 -43.66
C ASP A 758 14.34 20.31 -44.57
N LEU A 759 15.34 19.61 -44.00
CA LEU A 759 16.20 18.70 -44.75
C LEU A 759 15.49 17.42 -45.22
N SER A 760 14.45 17.01 -44.52
CA SER A 760 13.57 15.90 -44.90
C SER A 760 12.86 16.24 -46.20
N ASP A 761 12.30 17.44 -46.30
CA ASP A 761 11.70 17.92 -47.54
C ASP A 761 12.71 18.15 -48.65
N PHE A 762 13.89 18.66 -48.32
CA PHE A 762 14.94 18.84 -49.32
C PHE A 762 15.34 17.50 -49.95
N THR A 763 15.35 16.43 -49.15
CA THR A 763 15.60 15.07 -49.64
C THR A 763 14.53 14.63 -50.63
N VAL A 764 13.27 15.00 -50.41
CA VAL A 764 12.16 14.74 -51.34
C VAL A 764 12.28 15.61 -52.60
N PHE A 765 12.57 16.90 -52.45
CA PHE A 765 12.78 17.85 -53.56
C PHE A 765 13.84 17.36 -54.56
N GLN A 766 14.96 16.87 -54.04
CA GLN A 766 16.08 16.36 -54.86
C GLN A 766 15.67 15.19 -55.76
N LEU A 767 14.68 14.40 -55.37
CA LEU A 767 14.20 13.27 -56.16
C LEU A 767 13.37 13.73 -57.36
N CYS A 768 12.84 14.95 -57.34
CA CYS A 768 12.01 15.52 -58.38
C CYS A 768 12.79 16.44 -59.35
N PHE A 769 13.95 16.96 -58.93
CA PHE A 769 14.77 17.89 -59.71
C PHE A 769 15.37 17.24 -60.97
N ASP A 770 15.00 17.75 -62.16
CA ASP A 770 15.55 17.31 -63.48
C ASP A 770 16.03 18.49 -64.36
N GLY A 771 15.90 19.73 -63.86
CA GLY A 771 16.36 20.95 -64.52
C GLY A 771 15.39 21.49 -65.59
N SER A 772 15.65 22.72 -66.04
CA SER A 772 14.71 23.49 -66.87
C SER A 772 14.28 22.78 -68.15
N SER A 773 13.00 22.91 -68.49
CA SER A 773 12.31 22.33 -69.65
C SER A 773 12.23 20.80 -69.69
N ASN A 774 12.54 20.12 -68.57
CA ASN A 774 12.29 18.70 -68.40
C ASN A 774 11.10 18.49 -67.45
N PRO A 775 10.24 17.50 -67.68
CA PRO A 775 9.24 17.14 -66.67
C PRO A 775 9.94 16.70 -65.37
N PRO A 776 9.24 16.73 -64.22
CA PRO A 776 9.77 16.23 -62.95
C PRO A 776 10.46 14.87 -63.12
N ALA A 777 11.61 14.68 -62.47
CA ALA A 777 12.41 13.47 -62.61
C ALA A 777 11.56 12.23 -62.33
N ALA A 778 11.82 11.13 -63.06
CA ALA A 778 11.08 9.87 -62.88
C ALA A 778 11.21 9.26 -61.47
N THR A 779 12.16 9.76 -60.67
CA THR A 779 12.37 9.42 -59.26
C THR A 779 11.47 10.20 -58.30
N CYS A 780 10.71 11.19 -58.77
CA CYS A 780 9.81 11.99 -57.96
C CYS A 780 8.72 11.09 -57.32
N PRO A 781 8.54 11.13 -55.99
CA PRO A 781 7.53 10.29 -55.34
C PRO A 781 6.12 10.60 -55.85
N PRO A 782 5.26 9.57 -56.04
CA PRO A 782 3.90 9.77 -56.51
C PRO A 782 3.11 10.67 -55.55
N GLY A 783 2.51 11.75 -56.08
CA GLY A 783 1.69 12.68 -55.31
C GLY A 783 2.45 13.88 -54.72
N VAL A 784 3.77 13.94 -54.90
CA VAL A 784 4.57 15.14 -54.59
C VAL A 784 4.49 16.12 -55.76
N ASP A 785 4.15 17.37 -55.46
CA ASP A 785 4.16 18.47 -56.42
C ASP A 785 5.35 19.40 -56.12
N ALA A 786 6.51 19.08 -56.69
CA ALA A 786 7.74 19.83 -56.50
C ALA A 786 7.94 20.98 -57.52
N ASP A 787 7.00 21.14 -58.45
CA ASP A 787 6.89 22.28 -59.38
C ASP A 787 6.20 23.43 -58.62
N LEU A 788 7.00 24.13 -57.81
CA LEU A 788 6.52 25.12 -56.84
C LEU A 788 6.14 26.45 -57.52
N ASP A 789 6.63 26.73 -58.72
CA ASP A 789 6.23 27.91 -59.51
C ASP A 789 5.15 27.64 -60.57
N GLY A 790 4.87 26.36 -60.85
CA GLY A 790 3.76 25.87 -61.66
C GLY A 790 4.00 25.96 -63.16
N ASP A 791 5.26 25.99 -63.61
CA ASP A 791 5.63 26.13 -65.02
C ASP A 791 5.81 24.80 -65.77
N GLY A 792 5.74 23.68 -65.05
CA GLY A 792 5.75 22.31 -65.58
C GLY A 792 7.11 21.62 -65.55
N ASP A 793 8.14 22.24 -64.99
CA ASP A 793 9.43 21.62 -64.68
C ASP A 793 9.81 21.71 -63.19
N VAL A 794 10.91 21.06 -62.79
CA VAL A 794 11.45 21.16 -61.41
C VAL A 794 12.91 21.54 -61.50
N ASP A 795 13.19 22.82 -61.26
CA ASP A 795 14.49 23.41 -61.48
C ASP A 795 14.95 24.37 -60.36
N LEU A 796 15.89 25.26 -60.67
CA LEU A 796 16.45 26.17 -59.67
C LEU A 796 15.45 27.25 -59.23
N ALA A 797 14.43 27.56 -60.03
CA ALA A 797 13.33 28.46 -59.68
C ALA A 797 12.47 27.85 -58.56
N ASP A 798 12.12 26.58 -58.66
CA ASP A 798 11.44 25.85 -57.59
C ASP A 798 12.31 25.74 -56.35
N PHE A 799 13.61 25.47 -56.52
CA PHE A 799 14.54 25.42 -55.39
C PHE A 799 14.63 26.77 -54.67
N LEU A 800 14.52 27.90 -55.39
CA LEU A 800 14.48 29.22 -54.78
C LEU A 800 13.20 29.45 -53.97
N ILE A 801 12.07 28.88 -54.38
CA ILE A 801 10.82 28.92 -53.60
C ILE A 801 10.93 27.99 -52.39
N PHE A 802 11.43 26.78 -52.56
CA PHE A 802 11.74 25.85 -51.48
C PHE A 802 12.64 26.50 -50.41
N GLN A 803 13.75 27.12 -50.84
CA GLN A 803 14.70 27.79 -49.95
C GLN A 803 14.10 29.00 -49.22
N GLN A 804 13.17 29.72 -49.85
CA GLN A 804 12.47 30.84 -49.20
C GLN A 804 11.54 30.38 -48.08
N ASN A 805 11.06 29.14 -48.14
CA ASN A 805 10.18 28.56 -47.15
C ASN A 805 10.93 27.69 -46.12
N PHE A 806 12.24 27.43 -46.30
CA PHE A 806 13.06 26.63 -45.39
C PHE A 806 13.10 27.21 -43.96
N THR A 807 12.52 26.47 -43.00
CA THR A 807 12.38 26.87 -41.60
C THR A 807 13.25 26.05 -40.63
N GLY A 808 13.82 24.93 -41.07
CA GLY A 808 14.69 24.09 -40.26
C GLY A 808 16.03 24.74 -39.88
N SER A 809 16.63 24.34 -38.76
CA SER A 809 18.02 24.69 -38.43
C SER A 809 18.99 23.78 -39.18
N LEU A 810 19.94 24.37 -39.91
CA LEU A 810 21.04 23.66 -40.60
C LEU A 810 21.84 22.70 -39.71
#